data_AF-A0A1Q7WQ37-F1
#
_entry.id   AF-A0A1Q7WQ37-F1
#
_cell.length_a   1.000
_cell.length_b   1.000
_cell.length_c   1.000
_cell.angle_alpha   90.00
_cell.angle_beta   90.00
_cell.angle_gamma   90.00
#
_symmetry.space_group_name_H-M   'P 1'
#
loop_
_entity.id
_entity.type
_entity.pdbx_description
1 polymer ?
#
loop_
_entity_poly.entity_id
_entity_poly.type
_entity_poly.pdbx_seq_one_letter_code
_entity_poly.pdbx_strand_id
1 'polypeptide(L)'
;MQKRSRMLIVSLLVLTSCMTILGINPFSQHAKAQASPRVTVAAIDPSLVAGRGAQLSIVQQEAENATTNGTILPFDTSAYTLSGEASGRQAVQLTPGQYVAFTLTQRANAVTIRYAIPDAPTGGGIDAPLTVSVDHNGRENTHPQTITLTSKYSWLYNQYPFTNDPNAGLLHPDWWITECSCVPAFTTPPPTITKPFRPMHFYDEQRLHLHNTYQAGDVVRLTVPADSNAAWTVIDLVDFQEIAGPAPQPEDSVSVTDFGADPSGIRDSADAFDLAIQAAKASGKTVYIPAGTFQVNRHIIVDDVTVEGAGSWWSIVKGHQVTLTSPAPDRSVHTGVGFYGKYAADGGSHNVHLSNFAIEGDVRERIDTDQVNGIGGALNDSTIDGLYIHHTKVGIWLDGPMNNVAVENTVIADQIADGINFHQGVTNSRVVNSLIRNTGDDGLAMWSQAVGGQPGIEDATNVFDHNTVQNPVLANGIAIYGGRNNAVSNNIVADPVREGSGLHAGSRFGSTPFSGSLRFTNNTTVRAGSFELNWKIGLGAIWLYALEGSLTADIEVTGDNFLQNTYNAILIVSDFPVKDLYSISNVHFQDIHVDGTGTSVLSARSAGNATFQNVVARHVGAVGINNCGSFHFTSAGSEFKVTDLGGNTGGGTTGPWLAPWELPNTITCNDRPPVVPPPPPSAW
;
A
#
# COMPACT_ATOMS: atom_id res chain seq x y z
N MET A 1 46.69 -56.52 42.96
CA MET A 1 45.59 -57.46 43.28
C MET A 1 44.67 -57.53 42.05
N GLN A 2 44.91 -58.35 41.02
CA GLN A 2 44.55 -59.77 40.84
C GLN A 2 43.15 -60.22 41.30
N LYS A 3 42.21 -60.38 40.35
CA LYS A 3 41.50 -61.63 39.91
C LYS A 3 40.30 -61.21 39.00
N ARG A 4 40.26 -61.56 37.69
CA ARG A 4 39.78 -62.83 37.04
C ARG A 4 38.28 -63.10 37.35
N SER A 5 37.33 -63.37 36.44
CA SER A 5 37.36 -63.96 35.08
C SER A 5 35.98 -63.88 34.37
N ARG A 6 36.02 -63.76 33.02
CA ARG A 6 35.32 -64.50 31.93
C ARG A 6 33.79 -64.74 31.92
N MET A 7 33.18 -64.42 30.77
CA MET A 7 32.47 -65.31 29.80
C MET A 7 31.86 -64.43 28.69
N LEU A 8 31.66 -64.80 27.43
CA LEU A 8 32.17 -65.80 26.50
C LEU A 8 31.68 -65.28 25.11
N ILE A 9 32.45 -65.51 24.05
CA ILE A 9 32.22 -65.06 22.67
C ILE A 9 31.22 -65.99 21.94
N VAL A 10 30.60 -65.49 20.85
CA VAL A 10 30.29 -66.14 19.54
C VAL A 10 28.88 -65.75 19.07
N SER A 11 28.57 -65.30 17.86
CA SER A 11 29.26 -64.82 16.65
C SER A 11 28.13 -64.38 15.69
N LEU A 12 28.33 -63.40 14.81
CA LEU A 12 27.89 -63.58 13.42
C LEU A 12 28.67 -62.67 12.46
N LEU A 13 29.06 -63.30 11.35
CA LEU A 13 29.91 -62.82 10.27
C LEU A 13 29.55 -61.43 9.72
N VAL A 14 30.59 -60.61 9.53
CA VAL A 14 30.67 -59.58 8.50
C VAL A 14 31.77 -60.02 7.55
N LEU A 15 31.44 -60.19 6.27
CA LEU A 15 32.43 -60.29 5.19
C LEU A 15 32.15 -59.19 4.18
N THR A 16 33.19 -58.40 4.01
CA THR A 16 33.38 -57.22 3.17
C THR A 16 33.36 -57.54 1.68
N SER A 17 32.93 -56.57 0.87
CA SER A 17 33.41 -56.40 -0.51
C SER A 17 33.29 -54.94 -0.95
N CYS A 18 34.46 -54.37 -1.26
CA CYS A 18 34.81 -53.18 -2.03
C CYS A 18 33.77 -52.08 -2.30
N MET A 19 34.08 -50.85 -1.86
CA MET A 19 33.57 -49.63 -2.48
C MET A 19 34.73 -48.70 -2.88
N THR A 20 34.74 -48.41 -4.17
CA THR A 20 35.56 -47.42 -4.89
C THR A 20 35.31 -46.01 -4.40
N ILE A 21 36.39 -45.25 -4.26
CA ILE A 21 36.41 -43.82 -3.94
C ILE A 21 35.88 -43.03 -5.15
N LEU A 22 34.77 -42.31 -4.97
CA LEU A 22 34.30 -41.26 -5.87
C LEU A 22 34.27 -39.94 -5.09
N GLY A 23 34.95 -38.94 -5.63
CA GLY A 23 35.12 -37.62 -5.03
C GLY A 23 33.79 -36.89 -4.84
N ILE A 24 33.62 -36.33 -3.65
CA ILE A 24 32.46 -35.51 -3.29
C ILE A 24 32.84 -34.05 -3.62
N ASN A 25 32.21 -33.49 -4.65
CA ASN A 25 32.22 -32.06 -4.92
C ASN A 25 31.21 -31.39 -3.96
N PRO A 26 31.58 -30.42 -3.11
CA PRO A 26 30.67 -29.82 -2.14
C PRO A 26 29.91 -28.60 -2.70
N PHE A 27 29.54 -28.62 -3.99
CA PHE A 27 28.74 -27.56 -4.62
C PHE A 27 27.68 -28.16 -5.53
N SER A 28 26.55 -28.52 -4.94
CA SER A 28 25.27 -28.67 -5.64
C SER A 28 24.17 -28.40 -4.63
N GLN A 29 23.91 -27.11 -4.37
CA GLN A 29 22.61 -26.69 -3.86
C GLN A 29 21.60 -27.09 -4.94
N HIS A 30 20.84 -28.14 -4.66
CA HIS A 30 19.79 -28.60 -5.56
C HIS A 30 18.72 -27.50 -5.63
N ALA A 31 18.45 -27.01 -6.84
CA ALA A 31 17.26 -26.21 -7.11
C ALA A 31 16.04 -26.95 -6.52
N LYS A 32 15.20 -26.23 -5.77
CA LYS A 32 13.93 -26.79 -5.29
C LYS A 32 13.13 -27.33 -6.47
N ALA A 33 12.49 -28.49 -6.28
CA ALA A 33 11.54 -29.05 -7.25
C ALA A 33 10.50 -27.99 -7.64
N GLN A 34 10.11 -27.97 -8.92
CA GLN A 34 9.19 -26.99 -9.51
C GLN A 34 7.88 -26.94 -8.71
N ALA A 35 7.73 -25.90 -7.88
CA ALA A 35 6.50 -25.66 -7.16
C ALA A 35 5.41 -25.36 -8.20
N SER A 36 4.21 -25.92 -8.02
CA SER A 36 3.06 -25.52 -8.83
C SER A 36 2.87 -24.01 -8.70
N PRO A 37 2.67 -23.28 -9.81
CA PRO A 37 2.52 -21.83 -9.75
C PRO A 37 1.36 -21.45 -8.83
N ARG A 38 1.59 -20.42 -8.01
CA ARG A 38 0.60 -19.92 -7.05
C ARG A 38 0.22 -18.50 -7.42
N VAL A 39 -1.05 -18.33 -7.80
CA VAL A 39 -1.66 -17.01 -7.95
C VAL A 39 -2.12 -16.54 -6.58
N THR A 40 -1.86 -15.28 -6.29
CA THR A 40 -2.28 -14.63 -5.05
C THR A 40 -3.07 -13.36 -5.35
N VAL A 41 -3.81 -12.89 -4.35
CA VAL A 41 -4.23 -11.49 -4.27
C VAL A 41 -3.75 -11.00 -2.91
N ALA A 42 -2.86 -10.00 -2.88
CA ALA A 42 -2.20 -9.57 -1.66
C ALA A 42 -1.57 -10.73 -0.85
N ALA A 43 -0.78 -11.58 -1.52
CA ALA A 43 -0.10 -12.74 -0.96
C ALA A 43 -0.97 -13.77 -0.22
N ILE A 44 -2.29 -13.79 -0.46
CA ILE A 44 -3.19 -14.83 0.05
C ILE A 44 -3.94 -15.52 -1.08
N ASP A 45 -4.53 -16.68 -0.76
CA ASP A 45 -5.33 -17.45 -1.71
C ASP A 45 -6.53 -16.61 -2.20
N PRO A 46 -6.74 -16.47 -3.52
CA PRO A 46 -7.85 -15.68 -4.07
C PRO A 46 -9.25 -16.08 -3.55
N SER A 47 -9.44 -17.33 -3.14
CA SER A 47 -10.71 -17.81 -2.56
C SER A 47 -11.08 -17.12 -1.24
N LEU A 48 -10.10 -16.59 -0.50
CA LEU A 48 -10.33 -15.88 0.77
C LEU A 48 -10.86 -14.45 0.58
N VAL A 49 -10.79 -13.95 -0.66
CA VAL A 49 -11.17 -12.58 -1.03
C VAL A 49 -12.17 -12.55 -2.18
N ALA A 50 -12.88 -13.66 -2.42
CA ALA A 50 -13.86 -13.75 -3.50
C ALA A 50 -14.90 -12.61 -3.42
N GLY A 51 -15.08 -11.91 -4.54
CA GLY A 51 -16.00 -10.77 -4.64
C GLY A 51 -15.49 -9.47 -4.00
N ARG A 52 -14.21 -9.40 -3.63
CA ARG A 52 -13.58 -8.20 -3.06
C ARG A 52 -12.35 -7.80 -3.88
N GLY A 53 -11.96 -6.54 -3.75
CA GLY A 53 -10.79 -5.96 -4.40
C GLY A 53 -10.94 -5.77 -5.90
N ALA A 54 -9.92 -5.16 -6.49
CA ALA A 54 -9.92 -4.76 -7.88
C ALA A 54 -9.78 -5.97 -8.84
N GLN A 55 -10.50 -5.88 -9.96
CA GLN A 55 -10.53 -6.85 -11.05
C GLN A 55 -9.95 -6.18 -12.31
N LEU A 56 -8.61 -6.15 -12.38
CA LEU A 56 -7.86 -5.45 -13.43
C LEU A 56 -7.20 -6.41 -14.44
N SER A 57 -7.64 -7.66 -14.50
CA SER A 57 -7.01 -8.73 -15.31
C SER A 57 -5.52 -8.96 -14.99
N ILE A 58 -5.13 -8.67 -13.76
CA ILE A 58 -3.79 -8.88 -13.22
C ILE A 58 -3.72 -10.25 -12.56
N VAL A 59 -2.70 -11.03 -12.91
CA VAL A 59 -2.33 -12.25 -12.17
C VAL A 59 -1.05 -12.00 -11.41
N GLN A 60 -1.18 -11.81 -10.10
CA GLN A 60 -0.08 -11.60 -9.18
C GLN A 60 0.51 -12.95 -8.74
N GLN A 61 1.84 -13.04 -8.71
CA GLN A 61 2.58 -14.15 -8.10
C GLN A 61 3.70 -13.60 -7.20
N GLU A 62 3.75 -14.06 -5.95
CA GLU A 62 4.83 -13.70 -5.01
C GLU A 62 6.13 -14.46 -5.32
N ALA A 63 7.28 -13.79 -5.20
CA ALA A 63 8.57 -14.36 -5.54
C ALA A 63 8.98 -15.51 -4.61
N GLU A 64 8.63 -15.47 -3.33
CA GLU A 64 8.94 -16.52 -2.36
C GLU A 64 8.20 -17.84 -2.62
N ASN A 65 7.14 -17.79 -3.44
CA ASN A 65 6.42 -18.97 -3.93
C ASN A 65 7.00 -19.52 -5.24
N ALA A 66 7.89 -18.79 -5.91
CA ALA A 66 8.48 -19.15 -7.19
C ALA A 66 9.75 -20.01 -7.03
N THR A 67 10.22 -20.58 -8.14
CA THR A 67 11.47 -21.36 -8.12
C THR A 67 12.65 -20.40 -8.14
N THR A 68 13.58 -20.51 -7.19
CA THR A 68 14.73 -19.60 -7.08
C THR A 68 15.99 -20.33 -6.64
N ASN A 69 17.16 -19.81 -7.06
CA ASN A 69 18.46 -20.16 -6.48
C ASN A 69 19.04 -19.01 -5.61
N GLY A 70 18.24 -17.97 -5.38
CA GLY A 70 18.50 -16.91 -4.42
C GLY A 70 18.07 -17.26 -3.00
N THR A 71 18.01 -16.24 -2.15
CA THR A 71 17.64 -16.37 -0.73
C THR A 71 16.24 -15.83 -0.51
N ILE A 72 15.33 -16.67 0.00
CA ILE A 72 14.01 -16.20 0.47
C ILE A 72 14.22 -15.44 1.78
N LEU A 73 13.80 -14.18 1.83
CA LEU A 73 13.79 -13.37 3.03
C LEU A 73 12.74 -13.92 4.03
N PRO A 74 13.06 -13.94 5.34
CA PRO A 74 12.12 -14.43 6.34
C PRO A 74 10.92 -13.51 6.45
N PHE A 75 9.80 -14.06 6.90
CA PHE A 75 8.62 -13.29 7.28
C PHE A 75 8.96 -12.29 8.40
N ASP A 76 8.70 -11.00 8.18
CA ASP A 76 8.87 -9.94 9.19
C ASP A 76 7.87 -8.80 8.98
N THR A 77 7.23 -8.35 10.05
CA THR A 77 6.28 -7.22 10.03
C THR A 77 6.89 -5.93 10.58
N SER A 78 8.19 -5.95 10.91
CA SER A 78 8.88 -4.81 11.49
C SER A 78 9.14 -3.74 10.44
N ALA A 79 8.81 -2.49 10.78
CA ALA A 79 9.13 -1.33 9.96
C ALA A 79 10.64 -1.22 9.69
N TYR A 80 11.01 -0.55 8.61
CA TYR A 80 12.41 -0.30 8.22
C TYR A 80 13.19 -1.58 7.85
N THR A 81 12.48 -2.62 7.40
CA THR A 81 13.08 -3.85 6.87
C THR A 81 12.54 -4.15 5.48
N LEU A 82 13.37 -4.78 4.63
CA LEU A 82 12.96 -5.21 3.30
C LEU A 82 11.77 -6.19 3.35
N SER A 83 11.78 -7.13 4.29
CA SER A 83 10.64 -8.04 4.50
C SER A 83 9.39 -7.30 4.97
N GLY A 84 9.54 -6.32 5.88
CA GLY A 84 8.43 -5.50 6.38
C GLY A 84 7.64 -4.80 5.28
N GLU A 85 8.31 -4.31 4.24
CA GLU A 85 7.65 -3.61 3.12
C GLU A 85 7.30 -4.51 1.92
N ALA A 86 7.69 -5.80 1.97
CA ALA A 86 7.36 -6.78 0.95
C ALA A 86 5.87 -7.18 1.00
N SER A 87 5.26 -7.48 -0.14
CA SER A 87 3.96 -8.15 -0.21
C SER A 87 4.07 -9.51 0.49
N GLY A 88 3.08 -9.86 1.31
CA GLY A 88 3.16 -11.12 2.08
C GLY A 88 4.23 -11.15 3.17
N ARG A 89 4.97 -10.04 3.33
CA ARG A 89 6.09 -9.85 4.26
C ARG A 89 7.30 -10.73 3.99
N GLN A 90 7.44 -11.22 2.76
CA GLN A 90 8.54 -12.05 2.30
C GLN A 90 8.89 -11.68 0.86
N ALA A 91 10.13 -11.92 0.46
CA ALA A 91 10.59 -11.67 -0.91
C ALA A 91 11.79 -12.57 -1.21
N VAL A 92 12.34 -12.48 -2.42
CA VAL A 92 13.55 -13.22 -2.83
C VAL A 92 14.70 -12.24 -3.09
N GLN A 93 15.76 -12.34 -2.30
CA GLN A 93 17.01 -11.63 -2.54
C GLN A 93 17.93 -12.44 -3.47
N LEU A 94 18.41 -11.77 -4.52
CA LEU A 94 19.30 -12.28 -5.55
C LEU A 94 20.63 -11.52 -5.50
N THR A 95 21.74 -12.23 -5.64
CA THR A 95 23.07 -11.67 -5.97
C THR A 95 23.37 -11.89 -7.45
N PRO A 96 24.41 -11.25 -8.02
CA PRO A 96 24.80 -11.47 -9.42
C PRO A 96 24.90 -12.96 -9.80
N GLY A 97 24.25 -13.34 -10.90
CA GLY A 97 24.13 -14.72 -11.38
C GLY A 97 22.97 -15.54 -10.80
N GLN A 98 22.22 -15.01 -9.83
CA GLN A 98 21.03 -15.66 -9.28
C GLN A 98 19.75 -15.25 -10.01
N TYR A 99 18.72 -16.07 -9.89
CA TYR A 99 17.43 -15.88 -10.53
C TYR A 99 16.25 -16.30 -9.67
N VAL A 100 15.08 -15.77 -10.01
CA VAL A 100 13.76 -16.30 -9.66
C VAL A 100 12.96 -16.58 -10.93
N ALA A 101 12.18 -17.65 -10.94
CA ALA A 101 11.49 -18.17 -12.12
C ALA A 101 10.02 -18.50 -11.80
N PHE A 102 9.13 -17.82 -12.51
CA PHE A 102 7.68 -17.88 -12.37
C PHE A 102 7.08 -18.70 -13.51
N THR A 103 6.17 -19.62 -13.20
CA THR A 103 5.42 -20.34 -14.24
C THR A 103 4.10 -19.62 -14.48
N LEU A 104 3.81 -19.26 -15.74
CA LEU A 104 2.56 -18.60 -16.10
C LEU A 104 1.37 -19.53 -15.85
N THR A 105 0.30 -18.99 -15.27
CA THR A 105 -0.98 -19.71 -15.08
C THR A 105 -2.01 -19.41 -16.16
N GLN A 106 -1.79 -18.32 -16.90
CA GLN A 106 -2.61 -17.89 -18.02
C GLN A 106 -1.72 -17.21 -19.08
N ARG A 107 -2.32 -16.75 -20.17
CA ARG A 107 -1.61 -15.99 -21.20
C ARG A 107 -1.12 -14.66 -20.66
N ALA A 108 0.08 -14.25 -21.09
CA ALA A 108 0.64 -12.95 -20.74
C ALA A 108 1.60 -12.47 -21.83
N ASN A 109 1.59 -11.16 -22.08
CA ASN A 109 2.54 -10.46 -22.95
C ASN A 109 3.14 -9.21 -22.27
N ALA A 110 2.80 -8.96 -21.01
CA ALA A 110 3.34 -7.87 -20.21
C ALA A 110 3.54 -8.31 -18.76
N VAL A 111 4.54 -7.72 -18.11
CA VAL A 111 4.84 -7.93 -16.69
C VAL A 111 5.07 -6.61 -15.98
N THR A 112 4.64 -6.52 -14.72
CA THR A 112 5.09 -5.52 -13.76
C THR A 112 5.89 -6.23 -12.67
N ILE A 113 7.13 -5.80 -12.43
CA ILE A 113 8.03 -6.43 -11.47
C ILE A 113 8.17 -5.46 -10.30
N ARG A 114 7.78 -5.85 -9.09
CA ARG A 114 8.08 -5.10 -7.87
C ARG A 114 9.42 -5.56 -7.30
N TYR A 115 10.33 -4.63 -7.08
CA TYR A 115 11.72 -4.93 -6.74
C TYR A 115 12.30 -3.92 -5.77
N ALA A 116 13.43 -4.26 -5.16
CA ALA A 116 14.30 -3.31 -4.46
C ALA A 116 15.76 -3.56 -4.85
N ILE A 117 16.53 -2.48 -4.98
CA ILE A 117 18.00 -2.50 -5.11
C ILE A 117 18.62 -1.51 -4.10
N PRO A 118 19.92 -1.62 -3.77
CA PRO A 118 20.56 -0.68 -2.86
C PRO A 118 20.40 0.78 -3.32
N ASP A 119 20.33 1.70 -2.37
CA ASP A 119 20.56 3.12 -2.65
C ASP A 119 22.06 3.41 -2.86
N ALA A 120 22.35 4.56 -3.46
CA ALA A 120 23.68 5.13 -3.43
C ALA A 120 24.07 5.59 -2.01
N PRO A 121 25.35 5.54 -1.62
CA PRO A 121 25.77 5.98 -0.27
C PRO A 121 25.43 7.43 0.10
N THR A 122 25.19 8.28 -0.90
CA THR A 122 24.83 9.70 -0.76
C THR A 122 23.38 9.98 -1.13
N GLY A 123 22.55 8.95 -1.30
CA GLY A 123 21.19 9.09 -1.83
C GLY A 123 21.17 9.32 -3.34
N GLY A 124 19.95 9.45 -3.88
CA GLY A 124 19.70 9.71 -5.30
C GLY A 124 19.67 8.46 -6.19
N GLY A 125 19.83 7.27 -5.62
CA GLY A 125 19.68 5.99 -6.29
C GLY A 125 20.88 5.54 -7.14
N ILE A 126 20.80 4.28 -7.55
CA ILE A 126 21.65 3.67 -8.58
C ILE A 126 20.74 3.03 -9.64
N ASP A 127 21.31 2.74 -10.80
CA ASP A 127 20.69 1.87 -11.79
C ASP A 127 21.37 0.50 -11.78
N ALA A 128 20.60 -0.57 -11.98
CA ALA A 128 21.11 -1.94 -12.04
C ALA A 128 20.38 -2.78 -13.11
N PRO A 129 21.08 -3.66 -13.84
CA PRO A 129 20.44 -4.46 -14.87
C PRO A 129 19.70 -5.67 -14.29
N LEU A 130 18.57 -6.03 -14.90
CA LEU A 130 17.86 -7.30 -14.68
C LEU A 130 17.54 -7.95 -16.02
N THR A 131 17.97 -9.19 -16.23
CA THR A 131 17.62 -9.94 -17.44
C THR A 131 16.32 -10.71 -17.24
N VAL A 132 15.32 -10.39 -18.07
CA VAL A 132 14.06 -11.11 -18.19
C VAL A 132 14.14 -12.02 -19.40
N SER A 133 13.82 -13.30 -19.22
CA SER A 133 13.80 -14.28 -20.31
C SER A 133 12.63 -15.23 -20.13
N VAL A 134 12.19 -15.88 -21.21
CA VAL A 134 11.07 -16.82 -21.14
C VAL A 134 11.50 -18.18 -21.67
N ASP A 135 11.34 -19.23 -20.86
CA ASP A 135 11.42 -20.60 -21.34
C ASP A 135 10.10 -20.92 -22.06
N HIS A 136 10.17 -21.20 -23.37
CA HIS A 136 8.99 -21.38 -24.23
C HIS A 136 9.16 -22.60 -25.13
N ASN A 137 8.13 -23.45 -25.20
CA ASN A 137 8.13 -24.71 -25.98
C ASN A 137 9.36 -25.60 -25.71
N GLY A 138 9.79 -25.70 -24.44
CA GLY A 138 10.95 -26.50 -24.03
C GLY A 138 12.31 -25.94 -24.44
N ARG A 139 12.36 -24.69 -24.94
CA ARG A 139 13.60 -23.95 -25.18
C ARG A 139 13.80 -22.96 -24.04
N GLU A 140 14.94 -23.04 -23.38
CA GLU A 140 15.27 -22.15 -22.27
C GLU A 140 15.75 -20.77 -22.74
N ASN A 141 15.48 -19.75 -21.93
CA ASN A 141 15.96 -18.38 -22.08
C ASN A 141 15.72 -17.79 -23.48
N THR A 142 14.54 -18.03 -24.05
CA THR A 142 14.22 -17.44 -25.35
C THR A 142 14.06 -15.92 -25.21
N HIS A 143 14.69 -15.19 -26.14
CA HIS A 143 14.63 -13.72 -26.25
C HIS A 143 14.92 -12.97 -24.93
N PRO A 144 16.15 -13.05 -24.38
CA PRO A 144 16.49 -12.31 -23.17
C PRO A 144 16.42 -10.79 -23.41
N GLN A 145 15.70 -10.09 -22.55
CA GLN A 145 15.63 -8.63 -22.47
C GLN A 145 16.31 -8.18 -21.19
N THR A 146 17.28 -7.27 -21.27
CA THR A 146 17.81 -6.63 -20.07
C THR A 146 17.07 -5.31 -19.86
N ILE A 147 16.39 -5.19 -18.73
CA ILE A 147 15.77 -3.95 -18.26
C ILE A 147 16.67 -3.27 -17.23
N THR A 148 16.50 -1.97 -17.08
CA THR A 148 17.15 -1.19 -16.03
C THR A 148 16.18 -1.08 -14.85
N LEU A 149 16.63 -1.51 -13.67
CA LEU A 149 16.03 -1.22 -12.38
C LEU A 149 16.69 0.03 -11.81
N THR A 150 15.97 0.83 -11.03
CA THR A 150 16.50 2.05 -10.39
C THR A 150 16.05 2.15 -8.93
N SER A 151 16.90 2.70 -8.05
CA SER A 151 16.51 3.05 -6.68
C SER A 151 16.26 4.55 -6.49
N LYS A 152 16.22 5.31 -7.59
CA LYS A 152 16.08 6.78 -7.60
C LYS A 152 14.77 7.29 -7.01
N TYR A 153 13.72 6.49 -7.07
CA TYR A 153 12.37 6.79 -6.57
C TYR A 153 12.04 6.03 -5.28
N SER A 154 12.93 5.12 -4.89
CA SER A 154 12.89 4.41 -3.62
C SER A 154 13.75 5.13 -2.57
N TRP A 155 13.78 4.58 -1.37
CA TRP A 155 14.61 5.03 -0.25
C TRP A 155 14.29 6.44 0.23
N LEU A 156 13.36 6.50 1.16
CA LEU A 156 13.11 7.67 1.99
C LEU A 156 13.74 7.49 3.36
N TYR A 157 14.20 8.60 3.93
CA TYR A 157 14.86 8.65 5.22
C TYR A 157 14.25 9.73 6.10
N ASN A 158 14.58 9.65 7.39
CA ASN A 158 14.38 10.69 8.39
C ASN A 158 12.94 10.85 8.88
N GLN A 159 12.70 11.96 9.60
CA GLN A 159 11.38 12.39 10.05
C GLN A 159 10.55 12.88 8.86
N TYR A 160 9.23 12.86 8.99
CA TYR A 160 8.34 13.55 8.07
C TYR A 160 8.64 15.07 8.08
N PRO A 161 8.63 15.78 6.93
CA PRO A 161 8.44 15.26 5.57
C PRO A 161 9.76 14.67 5.04
N PHE A 162 9.71 13.45 4.50
CA PHE A 162 10.87 12.58 4.29
C PHE A 162 11.83 13.09 3.21
N THR A 163 13.12 12.80 3.37
CA THR A 163 14.19 13.16 2.42
C THR A 163 14.81 11.93 1.76
N ASN A 164 15.41 12.11 0.59
CA ASN A 164 16.20 11.07 -0.08
C ASN A 164 17.71 11.12 0.26
N ASP A 165 18.13 11.95 1.23
CA ASP A 165 19.52 11.98 1.70
C ASP A 165 19.72 11.05 2.94
N PRO A 166 20.40 9.89 2.80
CA PRO A 166 20.68 8.98 3.92
C PRO A 166 21.59 9.60 4.98
N ASN A 167 22.31 10.68 4.64
CA ASN A 167 23.25 11.36 5.51
C ASN A 167 22.67 12.63 6.14
N ALA A 168 21.40 12.94 5.89
CA ALA A 168 20.74 14.12 6.45
C ALA A 168 20.85 14.16 7.99
N GLY A 169 20.99 15.37 8.55
CA GLY A 169 20.70 15.59 9.97
C GLY A 169 19.21 15.42 10.25
N LEU A 170 18.80 15.37 11.51
CA LEU A 170 17.36 15.39 11.85
C LEU A 170 16.69 16.60 11.18
N LEU A 171 15.63 16.36 10.41
CA LEU A 171 14.88 17.44 9.75
C LEU A 171 14.15 18.30 10.78
N HIS A 172 13.70 17.68 11.86
CA HIS A 172 13.01 18.32 12.98
C HIS A 172 13.66 17.93 14.32
N PRO A 173 14.83 18.51 14.66
CA PRO A 173 15.50 18.22 15.93
C PRO A 173 14.69 18.72 17.14
N ASP A 174 13.72 19.60 16.93
CA ASP A 174 12.78 20.14 17.91
C ASP A 174 11.51 19.29 18.09
N TRP A 175 11.38 18.18 17.37
CA TRP A 175 10.28 17.23 17.56
C TRP A 175 10.67 16.10 18.52
N TRP A 176 9.65 15.52 19.14
CA TRP A 176 9.81 14.28 19.88
C TRP A 176 10.17 13.14 18.93
N ILE A 177 11.12 12.29 19.32
CA ILE A 177 11.43 11.04 18.62
C ILE A 177 11.46 9.85 19.58
N THR A 178 10.97 8.71 19.10
CA THR A 178 10.87 7.46 19.87
C THR A 178 12.23 6.92 20.29
N GLU A 179 13.25 7.09 19.46
CA GLU A 179 14.58 6.48 19.58
C GLU A 179 15.33 6.93 20.82
N CYS A 180 15.22 8.21 21.18
CA CYS A 180 15.73 8.72 22.45
C CYS A 180 14.64 8.89 23.51
N SER A 181 13.36 8.76 23.13
CA SER A 181 12.22 9.18 23.97
C SER A 181 12.48 10.58 24.53
N CYS A 182 12.79 11.50 23.62
CA CYS A 182 13.21 12.86 23.95
C CYS A 182 12.91 13.80 22.78
N VAL A 183 13.00 15.11 23.04
CA VAL A 183 13.17 16.13 21.99
C VAL A 183 14.67 16.41 21.86
N PRO A 184 15.34 16.03 20.76
CA PRO A 184 16.78 16.11 20.63
C PRO A 184 17.37 17.50 20.91
N ALA A 185 16.77 18.56 20.39
CA ALA A 185 17.20 19.95 20.56
C ALA A 185 17.12 20.43 22.03
N PHE A 186 16.32 19.77 22.87
CA PHE A 186 16.13 20.12 24.27
C PHE A 186 16.78 19.13 25.25
N THR A 187 17.56 18.17 24.74
CA THR A 187 18.20 17.12 25.54
C THR A 187 19.71 17.37 25.65
N THR A 188 20.28 17.25 26.85
CA THR A 188 21.72 17.44 27.09
C THR A 188 22.34 16.21 27.79
N PRO A 189 23.39 15.60 27.21
CA PRO A 189 23.96 15.90 25.89
C PRO A 189 22.97 15.56 24.76
N PRO A 190 23.04 16.22 23.58
CA PRO A 190 22.20 15.88 22.44
C PRO A 190 22.36 14.40 22.06
N PRO A 191 21.26 13.68 21.78
CA PRO A 191 21.35 12.28 21.38
C PRO A 191 22.07 12.16 20.03
N THR A 192 22.86 11.10 19.87
CA THR A 192 23.42 10.72 18.57
C THR A 192 22.47 9.75 17.89
N ILE A 193 21.99 10.10 16.71
CA ILE A 193 21.09 9.26 15.91
C ILE A 193 21.90 8.55 14.84
N THR A 194 21.77 7.21 14.80
CA THR A 194 22.43 6.39 13.78
C THR A 194 21.85 6.68 12.40
N LYS A 195 22.74 6.80 11.42
CA LYS A 195 22.39 7.01 10.00
C LYS A 195 22.66 5.73 9.19
N PRO A 196 21.90 5.46 8.11
CA PRO A 196 20.68 6.16 7.71
C PRO A 196 19.58 6.05 8.78
N PHE A 197 18.84 7.13 9.00
CA PHE A 197 17.80 7.19 10.02
C PHE A 197 16.44 6.84 9.41
N ARG A 198 15.77 5.79 9.93
CA ARG A 198 14.45 5.32 9.46
C ARG A 198 14.36 5.11 7.93
N PRO A 199 15.26 4.31 7.32
CA PRO A 199 15.15 4.02 5.90
C PRO A 199 13.85 3.26 5.61
N MET A 200 13.12 3.67 4.59
CA MET A 200 11.82 3.10 4.22
C MET A 200 11.54 3.35 2.72
N HIS A 201 10.40 2.88 2.23
CA HIS A 201 10.01 3.00 0.82
C HIS A 201 11.03 2.31 -0.09
N PHE A 202 11.40 1.07 0.28
CA PHE A 202 12.51 0.33 -0.33
C PHE A 202 12.23 -0.15 -1.75
N TYR A 203 10.96 -0.36 -2.07
CA TYR A 203 10.53 -0.98 -3.31
C TYR A 203 10.11 0.06 -4.34
N ASP A 204 10.16 -0.36 -5.59
CA ASP A 204 9.65 0.32 -6.79
C ASP A 204 9.12 -0.75 -7.75
N GLU A 205 8.35 -0.35 -8.75
CA GLU A 205 7.88 -1.26 -9.80
C GLU A 205 8.31 -0.87 -11.22
N GLN A 206 8.69 -1.87 -12.02
CA GLN A 206 9.10 -1.70 -13.41
C GLN A 206 8.21 -2.52 -14.35
N ARG A 207 7.61 -1.84 -15.32
CA ARG A 207 6.80 -2.46 -16.37
C ARG A 207 7.63 -2.85 -17.59
N LEU A 208 7.30 -4.00 -18.19
CA LEU A 208 7.98 -4.54 -19.36
C LEU A 208 6.98 -5.26 -20.29
N HIS A 209 7.03 -4.91 -21.57
CA HIS A 209 6.46 -5.72 -22.64
C HIS A 209 7.34 -6.93 -22.93
N LEU A 210 6.73 -8.11 -22.88
CA LEU A 210 7.39 -9.33 -23.31
C LEU A 210 7.38 -9.42 -24.84
N HIS A 211 8.36 -10.13 -25.40
CA HIS A 211 8.52 -10.26 -26.86
C HIS A 211 7.33 -10.89 -27.61
N ASN A 212 6.55 -11.74 -26.94
CA ASN A 212 5.40 -12.45 -27.51
C ASN A 212 4.30 -12.57 -26.46
N THR A 213 3.11 -13.00 -26.88
CA THR A 213 2.11 -13.54 -25.95
C THR A 213 2.43 -14.99 -25.62
N TYR A 214 2.93 -15.19 -24.41
CA TYR A 214 3.27 -16.50 -23.86
C TYR A 214 2.03 -17.18 -23.27
N GLN A 215 2.08 -18.50 -23.13
CA GLN A 215 0.97 -19.35 -22.68
C GLN A 215 1.15 -19.79 -21.22
N ALA A 216 0.07 -20.27 -20.62
CA ALA A 216 0.15 -20.98 -19.35
C ALA A 216 1.16 -22.15 -19.45
N GLY A 217 2.04 -22.27 -18.46
CA GLY A 217 3.13 -23.24 -18.42
C GLY A 217 4.47 -22.73 -18.92
N ASP A 218 4.51 -21.63 -19.70
CA ASP A 218 5.78 -20.94 -20.01
C ASP A 218 6.38 -20.36 -18.72
N VAL A 219 7.71 -20.28 -18.65
CA VAL A 219 8.43 -19.84 -17.44
C VAL A 219 9.12 -18.51 -17.68
N VAL A 220 8.73 -17.47 -16.94
CA VAL A 220 9.39 -16.16 -16.95
C VAL A 220 10.48 -16.17 -15.88
N ARG A 221 11.74 -16.02 -16.30
CA ARG A 221 12.92 -16.00 -15.43
C ARG A 221 13.48 -14.58 -15.33
N LEU A 222 13.61 -14.09 -14.10
CA LEU A 222 14.28 -12.84 -13.75
C LEU A 222 15.67 -13.17 -13.20
N THR A 223 16.72 -12.78 -13.92
CA THR A 223 18.12 -13.10 -13.57
C THR A 223 18.92 -11.82 -13.36
N VAL A 224 19.61 -11.71 -12.24
CA VAL A 224 20.58 -10.63 -12.04
C VAL A 224 21.84 -10.97 -12.85
N PRO A 225 22.27 -10.15 -13.82
CA PRO A 225 23.50 -10.40 -14.58
C PRO A 225 24.72 -10.54 -13.69
N ALA A 226 25.68 -11.38 -14.09
CA ALA A 226 26.88 -11.67 -13.30
C ALA A 226 27.80 -10.44 -13.13
N ASP A 227 27.69 -9.47 -14.02
CA ASP A 227 28.40 -8.18 -14.03
C ASP A 227 27.55 -7.03 -13.47
N SER A 228 26.39 -7.31 -12.86
CA SER A 228 25.58 -6.29 -12.20
C SER A 228 26.37 -5.54 -11.13
N ASN A 229 26.18 -4.22 -11.08
CA ASN A 229 26.78 -3.30 -10.13
C ASN A 229 26.05 -3.25 -8.78
N ALA A 230 24.81 -3.75 -8.70
CA ALA A 230 24.08 -3.85 -7.44
C ALA A 230 24.59 -5.03 -6.60
N ALA A 231 24.86 -4.77 -5.33
CA ALA A 231 25.29 -5.82 -4.39
C ALA A 231 24.23 -6.91 -4.19
N TRP A 232 22.96 -6.54 -4.35
CA TRP A 232 21.80 -7.43 -4.29
C TRP A 232 20.64 -6.81 -5.08
N THR A 233 19.68 -7.66 -5.46
CA THR A 233 18.39 -7.28 -6.01
C THR A 233 17.33 -8.12 -5.31
N VAL A 234 16.34 -7.49 -4.71
CA VAL A 234 15.18 -8.18 -4.13
C VAL A 234 14.05 -8.15 -5.16
N ILE A 235 13.44 -9.30 -5.41
CA ILE A 235 12.19 -9.42 -6.16
C ILE A 235 11.10 -9.76 -5.15
N ASP A 236 10.05 -8.95 -5.11
CA ASP A 236 8.91 -9.10 -4.21
C ASP A 236 7.79 -9.91 -4.89
N LEU A 237 7.21 -9.35 -5.94
CA LEU A 237 6.14 -9.97 -6.71
C LEU A 237 6.28 -9.65 -8.21
N VAL A 238 5.56 -10.43 -9.01
CA VAL A 238 5.37 -10.14 -10.44
C VAL A 238 3.90 -10.22 -10.78
N ASP A 239 3.41 -9.16 -11.42
CA ASP A 239 2.09 -9.10 -12.04
C ASP A 239 2.21 -9.49 -13.51
N PHE A 240 1.41 -10.46 -13.94
CA PHE A 240 1.32 -10.91 -15.33
C PHE A 240 -0.01 -10.47 -15.95
N GLN A 241 0.05 -9.91 -17.16
CA GLN A 241 -1.12 -9.42 -17.89
C GLN A 241 -1.06 -9.80 -19.38
N GLU A 242 -2.23 -10.11 -19.97
CA GLU A 242 -2.43 -10.06 -21.42
C GLU A 242 -3.04 -8.70 -21.77
N ILE A 243 -2.22 -7.80 -22.30
CA ILE A 243 -2.64 -6.47 -22.71
C ILE A 243 -2.96 -6.44 -24.22
N ALA A 244 -3.94 -5.61 -24.58
CA ALA A 244 -4.26 -5.34 -25.98
C ALA A 244 -3.16 -4.48 -26.64
N GLY A 245 -3.12 -4.50 -27.98
CA GLY A 245 -2.35 -3.51 -28.74
C GLY A 245 -2.86 -2.08 -28.54
N PRO A 246 -2.12 -1.06 -28.98
CA PRO A 246 -2.55 0.33 -28.82
C PRO A 246 -3.88 0.57 -29.54
N ALA A 247 -4.84 1.19 -28.85
CA ALA A 247 -6.09 1.59 -29.45
C ALA A 247 -5.84 2.58 -30.60
N PRO A 248 -6.62 2.56 -31.69
CA PRO A 248 -6.49 3.54 -32.76
C PRO A 248 -7.10 4.89 -32.35
N GLN A 249 -6.72 5.96 -33.05
CA GLN A 249 -7.33 7.27 -32.89
C GLN A 249 -8.84 7.22 -33.15
N PRO A 250 -9.70 7.74 -32.26
CA PRO A 250 -11.15 7.84 -32.49
C PRO A 250 -11.49 8.78 -33.66
N GLU A 251 -12.58 8.49 -34.41
CA GLU A 251 -12.99 9.28 -35.59
C GLU A 251 -13.28 10.76 -35.25
N ASP A 252 -13.93 11.01 -34.11
CA ASP A 252 -14.27 12.35 -33.60
C ASP A 252 -13.23 12.90 -32.61
N SER A 253 -11.95 12.84 -33.00
CA SER A 253 -10.84 13.32 -32.16
C SER A 253 -9.86 14.24 -32.92
N VAL A 254 -8.96 14.86 -32.16
CA VAL A 254 -7.75 15.51 -32.65
C VAL A 254 -6.54 14.94 -31.90
N SER A 255 -5.42 14.69 -32.57
CA SER A 255 -4.26 14.10 -31.90
C SER A 255 -3.31 15.18 -31.37
N VAL A 256 -2.72 14.98 -30.20
CA VAL A 256 -1.68 15.88 -29.67
C VAL A 256 -0.49 16.03 -30.64
N THR A 257 -0.20 15.02 -31.47
CA THR A 257 0.88 15.09 -32.47
C THR A 257 0.55 16.01 -33.65
N ASP A 258 -0.74 16.23 -33.94
CA ASP A 258 -1.17 17.20 -34.96
C ASP A 258 -0.80 18.65 -34.57
N PHE A 259 -0.58 18.88 -33.27
CA PHE A 259 -0.17 20.14 -32.68
C PHE A 259 1.32 20.18 -32.30
N GLY A 260 2.09 19.17 -32.70
CA GLY A 260 3.55 19.13 -32.55
C GLY A 260 4.08 18.45 -31.29
N ALA A 261 3.24 17.72 -30.54
CA ALA A 261 3.69 16.88 -29.43
C ALA A 261 4.71 15.84 -29.92
N ASP A 262 5.73 15.57 -29.12
CA ASP A 262 6.85 14.71 -29.46
C ASP A 262 6.69 13.32 -28.84
N PRO A 263 6.33 12.27 -29.62
CA PRO A 263 6.06 10.93 -29.10
C PRO A 263 7.33 10.16 -28.70
N SER A 264 8.53 10.73 -28.89
CA SER A 264 9.78 10.13 -28.37
C SER A 264 10.13 10.62 -26.96
N GLY A 265 9.42 11.62 -26.44
CA GLY A 265 9.61 12.15 -25.09
C GLY A 265 10.90 12.94 -24.91
N ILE A 266 11.50 13.44 -26.01
CA ILE A 266 12.75 14.22 -25.97
C ILE A 266 12.44 15.71 -25.79
N ARG A 267 11.38 16.21 -26.43
CA ARG A 267 10.96 17.61 -26.33
C ARG A 267 9.70 17.73 -25.49
N ASP A 268 9.64 18.82 -24.73
CA ASP A 268 8.45 19.18 -23.98
C ASP A 268 7.25 19.36 -24.94
N SER A 269 6.16 18.69 -24.61
CA SER A 269 4.92 18.60 -25.37
C SER A 269 3.78 19.37 -24.71
N ALA A 270 4.00 20.03 -23.56
CA ALA A 270 2.94 20.68 -22.80
C ALA A 270 2.15 21.71 -23.63
N ASP A 271 2.84 22.53 -24.42
CA ASP A 271 2.17 23.54 -25.27
C ASP A 271 1.36 22.90 -26.41
N ALA A 272 1.80 21.75 -26.94
CA ALA A 272 1.04 21.00 -27.93
C ALA A 272 -0.23 20.37 -27.33
N PHE A 273 -0.16 19.91 -26.08
CA PHE A 273 -1.33 19.45 -25.34
C PHE A 273 -2.34 20.59 -25.13
N ASP A 274 -1.88 21.77 -24.70
CA ASP A 274 -2.76 22.93 -24.53
C ASP A 274 -3.47 23.33 -25.84
N LEU A 275 -2.73 23.32 -26.96
CA LEU A 275 -3.30 23.61 -28.28
C LEU A 275 -4.32 22.55 -28.72
N ALA A 276 -4.04 21.27 -28.48
CA ALA A 276 -4.96 20.18 -28.78
C ALA A 276 -6.24 20.28 -27.95
N ILE A 277 -6.13 20.55 -26.64
CA ILE A 277 -7.26 20.76 -25.74
C ILE A 277 -8.11 21.94 -26.19
N GLN A 278 -7.50 23.06 -26.54
CA GLN A 278 -8.22 24.24 -27.04
C GLN A 278 -9.00 23.92 -28.33
N ALA A 279 -8.37 23.22 -29.28
CA ALA A 279 -9.02 22.83 -30.55
C ALA A 279 -10.15 21.82 -30.34
N ALA A 280 -9.93 20.82 -29.48
CA ALA A 280 -10.90 19.81 -29.11
C ALA A 280 -12.13 20.44 -28.46
N LYS A 281 -11.93 21.29 -27.45
CA LYS A 281 -13.01 22.03 -26.77
C LYS A 281 -13.81 22.90 -27.73
N ALA A 282 -13.14 23.64 -28.62
CA ALA A 282 -13.83 24.50 -29.60
C ALA A 282 -14.68 23.72 -30.61
N SER A 283 -14.42 22.43 -30.81
CA SER A 283 -15.10 21.57 -31.78
C SER A 283 -15.92 20.44 -31.16
N GLY A 284 -15.95 20.33 -29.83
CA GLY A 284 -16.63 19.24 -29.11
C GLY A 284 -16.01 17.85 -29.37
N LYS A 285 -14.71 17.79 -29.64
CA LYS A 285 -13.98 16.56 -29.97
C LYS A 285 -13.19 16.02 -28.78
N THR A 286 -12.75 14.77 -28.88
CA THR A 286 -11.77 14.16 -27.95
C THR A 286 -10.35 14.57 -28.31
N VAL A 287 -9.50 14.81 -27.30
CA VAL A 287 -8.04 14.86 -27.45
C VAL A 287 -7.51 13.44 -27.40
N TYR A 288 -6.80 13.02 -28.44
CA TYR A 288 -6.18 11.69 -28.52
C TYR A 288 -4.67 11.74 -28.29
N ILE A 289 -4.18 10.95 -27.34
CA ILE A 289 -2.76 10.72 -27.10
C ILE A 289 -2.39 9.40 -27.79
N PRO A 290 -1.63 9.41 -28.90
CA PRO A 290 -1.25 8.16 -29.57
C PRO A 290 -0.23 7.38 -28.73
N ALA A 291 0.10 6.17 -29.18
CA ALA A 291 1.19 5.41 -28.57
C ALA A 291 2.52 6.18 -28.69
N GLY A 292 3.25 6.27 -27.60
CA GLY A 292 4.48 7.04 -27.48
C GLY A 292 4.71 7.53 -26.06
N THR A 293 5.86 8.15 -25.85
CA THR A 293 6.21 8.83 -24.61
C THR A 293 6.23 10.32 -24.87
N PHE A 294 5.56 11.11 -24.05
CA PHE A 294 5.43 12.56 -24.21
C PHE A 294 5.97 13.22 -22.96
N GLN A 295 6.97 14.08 -23.11
CA GLN A 295 7.49 14.84 -21.99
C GLN A 295 6.58 16.04 -21.70
N VAL A 296 6.19 16.25 -20.45
CA VAL A 296 5.38 17.38 -19.98
C VAL A 296 5.90 17.79 -18.60
N ASN A 297 6.51 18.96 -18.48
CA ASN A 297 7.19 19.38 -17.24
C ASN A 297 6.40 20.40 -16.41
N ARG A 298 5.09 20.51 -16.65
CA ARG A 298 4.16 21.38 -15.90
C ARG A 298 2.75 20.79 -15.93
N HIS A 299 1.87 21.34 -15.10
CA HIS A 299 0.47 20.92 -15.11
C HIS A 299 -0.21 21.31 -16.43
N ILE A 300 -1.01 20.39 -16.96
CA ILE A 300 -1.96 20.61 -18.06
C ILE A 300 -3.31 20.89 -17.44
N ILE A 301 -3.87 22.06 -17.72
CA ILE A 301 -5.18 22.45 -17.17
C ILE A 301 -6.29 21.91 -18.06
N VAL A 302 -7.20 21.10 -17.48
CA VAL A 302 -8.31 20.45 -18.18
C VAL A 302 -9.64 20.97 -17.68
N ASP A 303 -10.56 21.27 -18.61
CA ASP A 303 -11.90 21.77 -18.32
C ASP A 303 -12.77 21.60 -19.56
N ASP A 304 -13.90 20.89 -19.44
CA ASP A 304 -14.85 20.59 -20.51
C ASP A 304 -14.16 19.94 -21.72
N VAL A 305 -13.52 18.80 -21.48
CA VAL A 305 -12.70 18.08 -22.47
C VAL A 305 -12.61 16.60 -22.13
N THR A 306 -12.60 15.76 -23.17
CA THR A 306 -12.21 14.35 -23.07
C THR A 306 -10.79 14.19 -23.59
N VAL A 307 -9.93 13.51 -22.82
CA VAL A 307 -8.56 13.13 -23.18
C VAL A 307 -8.45 11.61 -23.09
N GLU A 308 -8.16 10.96 -24.21
CA GLU A 308 -8.07 9.51 -24.32
C GLU A 308 -6.72 9.10 -24.90
N GLY A 309 -6.04 8.16 -24.26
CA GLY A 309 -4.83 7.54 -24.77
C GLY A 309 -5.07 6.21 -25.48
N ALA A 310 -4.02 5.67 -26.08
CA ALA A 310 -4.03 4.37 -26.75
C ALA A 310 -4.01 3.17 -25.78
N GLY A 311 -4.06 3.41 -24.47
CA GLY A 311 -3.86 2.45 -23.38
C GLY A 311 -2.69 2.88 -22.48
N SER A 312 -2.79 2.65 -21.16
CA SER A 312 -1.78 3.07 -20.17
C SER A 312 -0.43 2.34 -20.27
N TRP A 313 -0.33 1.32 -21.13
CA TRP A 313 0.93 0.68 -21.52
C TRP A 313 1.55 1.31 -22.77
N TRP A 314 0.79 2.13 -23.51
CA TRP A 314 1.16 2.62 -24.84
C TRP A 314 1.33 4.14 -24.89
N SER A 315 0.48 4.90 -24.20
CA SER A 315 0.52 6.36 -24.14
C SER A 315 1.04 6.80 -22.78
N ILE A 316 2.28 7.27 -22.74
CA ILE A 316 2.97 7.64 -21.50
C ILE A 316 3.23 9.15 -21.50
N VAL A 317 2.64 9.88 -20.54
CA VAL A 317 2.95 11.28 -20.31
C VAL A 317 3.86 11.35 -19.09
N LYS A 318 5.13 11.73 -19.30
CA LYS A 318 6.15 11.77 -18.25
C LYS A 318 6.68 13.18 -18.04
N GLY A 319 7.15 13.52 -16.85
CA GLY A 319 7.69 14.86 -16.59
C GLY A 319 8.79 14.92 -15.55
N HIS A 320 9.66 15.91 -15.68
CA HIS A 320 10.59 16.24 -14.62
C HIS A 320 9.92 17.11 -13.56
N GLN A 321 10.31 16.91 -12.30
CA GLN A 321 10.10 17.92 -11.27
C GLN A 321 10.99 19.13 -11.59
N VAL A 322 10.37 20.30 -11.74
CA VAL A 322 11.02 21.55 -12.10
C VAL A 322 10.91 22.54 -10.95
N THR A 323 12.04 23.05 -10.47
CA THR A 323 12.07 24.13 -9.47
C THR A 323 11.58 25.43 -10.09
N LEU A 324 10.60 26.06 -9.45
CA LEU A 324 10.04 27.33 -9.86
C LEU A 324 10.95 28.48 -9.42
N THR A 325 11.00 29.54 -10.21
CA THR A 325 11.77 30.76 -9.86
C THR A 325 11.19 31.52 -8.66
N SER A 326 9.91 31.31 -8.39
CA SER A 326 9.17 31.83 -7.24
C SER A 326 8.07 30.84 -6.89
N PRO A 327 7.67 30.73 -5.61
CA PRO A 327 6.55 29.87 -5.23
C PRO A 327 5.27 30.21 -6.02
N ALA A 328 4.52 29.20 -6.40
CA ALA A 328 3.18 29.33 -7.00
C ALA A 328 2.15 29.79 -5.94
N PRO A 329 0.92 30.20 -6.34
CA PRO A 329 -0.10 30.68 -5.39
C PRO A 329 -0.49 29.68 -4.29
N ASP A 330 -0.40 28.38 -4.61
CA ASP A 330 -0.58 27.24 -3.70
C ASP A 330 0.64 26.98 -2.80
N ARG A 331 1.70 27.79 -2.94
CA ARG A 331 3.01 27.70 -2.28
C ARG A 331 3.92 26.59 -2.78
N SER A 332 3.56 25.92 -3.87
CA SER A 332 4.45 24.98 -4.54
C SER A 332 5.73 25.70 -4.96
N VAL A 333 6.87 25.12 -4.64
CA VAL A 333 8.19 25.56 -5.11
C VAL A 333 8.68 24.72 -6.28
N HIS A 334 7.98 23.62 -6.58
CA HIS A 334 8.16 22.82 -7.79
C HIS A 334 6.87 22.68 -8.61
N THR A 335 7.01 22.31 -9.88
CA THR A 335 5.93 21.78 -10.73
C THR A 335 6.42 20.51 -11.43
N GLY A 336 5.53 19.75 -12.04
CA GLY A 336 5.88 18.54 -12.78
C GLY A 336 4.77 18.17 -13.76
N VAL A 337 4.81 16.95 -14.31
CA VAL A 337 3.67 16.42 -15.07
C VAL A 337 2.44 16.34 -14.18
N GLY A 338 1.27 16.63 -14.75
CA GLY A 338 0.00 16.35 -14.13
C GLY A 338 -1.18 16.92 -14.91
N PHE A 339 -2.35 16.35 -14.74
CA PHE A 339 -3.60 16.85 -15.34
C PHE A 339 -4.48 17.45 -14.26
N TYR A 340 -4.69 18.77 -14.31
CA TYR A 340 -5.29 19.51 -13.22
C TYR A 340 -6.60 20.18 -13.63
N GLY A 341 -7.61 20.05 -12.79
CA GLY A 341 -8.75 20.95 -12.80
C GLY A 341 -8.35 22.35 -12.35
N LYS A 342 -9.18 23.34 -12.63
CA LYS A 342 -9.05 24.68 -12.07
C LYS A 342 -9.20 24.63 -10.54
N TYR A 343 -8.68 25.65 -9.85
CA TYR A 343 -8.95 25.80 -8.42
C TYR A 343 -10.47 25.94 -8.17
N ALA A 344 -10.96 25.36 -7.07
CA ALA A 344 -12.36 25.48 -6.70
C ALA A 344 -12.80 26.94 -6.52
N ALA A 345 -11.90 27.80 -6.01
CA ALA A 345 -12.14 29.24 -5.88
C ALA A 345 -12.36 29.96 -7.23
N ASP A 346 -11.86 29.40 -8.33
CA ASP A 346 -12.05 29.92 -9.69
C ASP A 346 -13.26 29.27 -10.40
N GLY A 347 -14.09 28.53 -9.66
CA GLY A 347 -15.28 27.82 -10.14
C GLY A 347 -15.07 26.34 -10.45
N GLY A 348 -13.84 25.83 -10.30
CA GLY A 348 -13.46 24.45 -10.64
C GLY A 348 -13.59 24.14 -12.13
N SER A 349 -13.06 22.99 -12.53
CA SER A 349 -13.34 22.42 -13.85
C SER A 349 -14.60 21.57 -13.83
N HIS A 350 -15.19 21.37 -15.01
CA HIS A 350 -16.41 20.58 -15.22
C HIS A 350 -16.24 19.65 -16.42
N ASN A 351 -16.95 18.51 -16.44
CA ASN A 351 -17.06 17.66 -17.63
C ASN A 351 -15.68 17.24 -18.21
N VAL A 352 -14.79 16.78 -17.34
CA VAL A 352 -13.44 16.30 -17.72
C VAL A 352 -13.44 14.78 -17.71
N HIS A 353 -12.99 14.18 -18.81
CA HIS A 353 -12.89 12.72 -18.93
C HIS A 353 -11.47 12.32 -19.35
N LEU A 354 -10.70 11.73 -18.43
CA LEU A 354 -9.34 11.27 -18.67
C LEU A 354 -9.33 9.74 -18.73
N SER A 355 -8.81 9.15 -19.81
CA SER A 355 -8.76 7.69 -19.91
C SER A 355 -7.59 7.12 -20.68
N ASN A 356 -7.18 5.90 -20.31
CA ASN A 356 -6.29 5.05 -21.11
C ASN A 356 -4.88 5.61 -21.40
N PHE A 357 -4.24 6.30 -20.45
CA PHE A 357 -2.83 6.70 -20.55
C PHE A 357 -2.11 6.58 -19.20
N ALA A 358 -0.77 6.67 -19.21
CA ALA A 358 0.05 6.71 -18.01
C ALA A 358 0.53 8.14 -17.71
N ILE A 359 0.66 8.44 -16.42
CA ILE A 359 1.28 9.66 -15.89
C ILE A 359 2.49 9.22 -15.04
N GLU A 360 3.70 9.64 -15.43
CA GLU A 360 4.95 9.27 -14.76
C GLU A 360 5.73 10.51 -14.31
N GLY A 361 5.78 10.73 -13.00
CA GLY A 361 6.52 11.83 -12.40
C GLY A 361 8.03 11.58 -12.28
N ASP A 362 8.71 12.49 -11.59
CA ASP A 362 10.13 12.38 -11.23
C ASP A 362 10.35 12.84 -9.78
N VAL A 363 9.36 12.61 -8.91
CA VAL A 363 9.34 13.04 -7.50
C VAL A 363 10.09 12.01 -6.66
N ARG A 364 10.97 12.47 -5.77
CA ARG A 364 11.93 11.59 -5.04
C ARG A 364 11.96 11.81 -3.53
N GLU A 365 11.25 12.82 -3.05
CA GLU A 365 11.17 13.15 -1.64
C GLU A 365 9.84 13.83 -1.35
N ARG A 366 9.46 13.90 -0.07
CA ARG A 366 8.18 14.46 0.31
C ARG A 366 8.35 15.95 0.60
N ILE A 367 7.71 16.78 -0.20
CA ILE A 367 7.56 18.22 0.06
C ILE A 367 6.06 18.51 0.02
N ASP A 368 5.42 18.63 1.19
CA ASP A 368 3.94 18.66 1.24
C ASP A 368 3.32 19.87 0.56
N THR A 369 4.03 20.99 0.54
CA THR A 369 3.56 22.21 -0.13
C THR A 369 3.52 22.09 -1.65
N ASP A 370 4.25 21.14 -2.24
CA ASP A 370 4.31 21.00 -3.70
C ASP A 370 3.11 20.22 -4.22
N GLN A 371 2.40 20.79 -5.19
CA GLN A 371 1.35 20.15 -5.96
C GLN A 371 1.93 19.38 -7.15
N VAL A 372 2.86 18.45 -6.92
CA VAL A 372 3.44 17.59 -7.97
C VAL A 372 2.76 16.21 -8.00
N ASN A 373 1.44 16.24 -8.17
CA ASN A 373 0.57 15.06 -8.18
C ASN A 373 0.25 14.63 -9.63
N GLY A 374 -0.19 13.39 -9.82
CA GLY A 374 -0.63 12.95 -11.15
C GLY A 374 -1.88 13.69 -11.64
N ILE A 375 -2.86 13.83 -10.75
CA ILE A 375 -4.09 14.59 -10.97
C ILE A 375 -4.37 15.50 -9.78
N GLY A 376 -4.85 16.71 -10.03
CA GLY A 376 -5.34 17.56 -8.95
C GLY A 376 -6.29 18.69 -9.34
N GLY A 377 -6.52 19.63 -8.41
CA GLY A 377 -7.52 20.68 -8.56
C GLY A 377 -8.96 20.17 -8.38
N ALA A 378 -9.95 20.95 -8.84
CA ALA A 378 -11.37 20.61 -8.74
C ALA A 378 -11.97 20.16 -10.08
N LEU A 379 -12.62 19.00 -10.10
CA LEU A 379 -13.09 18.31 -11.31
C LEU A 379 -14.55 17.86 -11.19
N ASN A 380 -15.53 18.77 -11.31
CA ASN A 380 -16.95 18.41 -11.22
C ASN A 380 -17.41 17.55 -12.40
N ASP A 381 -18.34 16.63 -12.16
CA ASP A 381 -18.99 15.82 -13.19
C ASP A 381 -17.97 15.15 -14.14
N SER A 382 -16.94 14.55 -13.56
CA SER A 382 -15.72 14.14 -14.26
C SER A 382 -15.36 12.67 -14.02
N THR A 383 -14.63 12.06 -14.95
CA THR A 383 -14.19 10.67 -14.87
C THR A 383 -12.69 10.51 -15.13
N ILE A 384 -12.07 9.60 -14.38
CA ILE A 384 -10.68 9.19 -14.52
C ILE A 384 -10.70 7.67 -14.62
N ASP A 385 -10.35 7.10 -15.78
CA ASP A 385 -10.58 5.68 -16.07
C ASP A 385 -9.38 5.00 -16.74
N GLY A 386 -8.93 3.87 -16.19
CA GLY A 386 -7.89 3.06 -16.84
C GLY A 386 -6.51 3.71 -16.90
N LEU A 387 -6.21 4.64 -15.98
CA LEU A 387 -4.89 5.26 -15.91
C LEU A 387 -3.87 4.39 -15.19
N TYR A 388 -2.60 4.68 -15.43
CA TYR A 388 -1.51 4.31 -14.53
C TYR A 388 -0.80 5.56 -14.04
N ILE A 389 -0.62 5.71 -12.73
CA ILE A 389 0.02 6.90 -12.13
C ILE A 389 1.18 6.46 -11.24
N HIS A 390 2.37 7.05 -11.46
CA HIS A 390 3.62 6.56 -10.88
C HIS A 390 4.62 7.68 -10.64
N HIS A 391 5.44 7.57 -9.58
CA HIS A 391 6.50 8.52 -9.22
C HIS A 391 6.07 9.99 -9.07
N THR A 392 4.84 10.20 -8.61
CA THR A 392 4.31 11.52 -8.22
C THR A 392 4.31 11.65 -6.68
N LYS A 393 4.06 12.85 -6.15
CA LYS A 393 3.91 13.01 -4.69
C LYS A 393 2.67 12.25 -4.22
N VAL A 394 1.52 12.60 -4.80
CA VAL A 394 0.24 11.93 -4.61
C VAL A 394 -0.24 11.48 -5.98
N GLY A 395 -0.93 10.34 -6.07
CA GLY A 395 -1.51 9.91 -7.34
C GLY A 395 -2.59 10.89 -7.79
N ILE A 396 -3.62 11.07 -6.96
CA ILE A 396 -4.74 11.99 -7.19
C ILE A 396 -5.04 12.80 -5.92
N TRP A 397 -4.85 14.12 -5.97
CA TRP A 397 -5.17 15.04 -4.85
C TRP A 397 -6.24 16.04 -5.27
N LEU A 398 -7.48 15.82 -4.85
CA LEU A 398 -8.62 16.64 -5.26
C LEU A 398 -8.96 17.68 -4.20
N ASP A 399 -8.62 18.94 -4.48
CA ASP A 399 -8.96 20.09 -3.64
C ASP A 399 -10.34 20.65 -4.04
N GLY A 400 -11.36 20.32 -3.25
CA GLY A 400 -12.74 20.75 -3.46
C GLY A 400 -13.04 22.17 -2.97
N PRO A 401 -14.34 22.54 -2.88
CA PRO A 401 -15.49 21.67 -3.10
C PRO A 401 -15.66 21.22 -4.56
N MET A 402 -16.10 19.98 -4.74
CA MET A 402 -16.51 19.44 -6.04
C MET A 402 -17.52 18.30 -5.89
N ASN A 403 -18.17 17.92 -6.98
CA ASN A 403 -19.23 16.93 -6.98
C ASN A 403 -19.12 15.94 -8.14
N ASN A 404 -19.52 14.69 -7.91
CA ASN A 404 -19.73 13.66 -8.94
C ASN A 404 -18.46 13.34 -9.75
N VAL A 405 -17.38 12.99 -9.03
CA VAL A 405 -16.13 12.51 -9.62
C VAL A 405 -16.08 10.99 -9.55
N ALA A 406 -15.70 10.33 -10.64
CA ALA A 406 -15.48 8.89 -10.66
C ALA A 406 -14.04 8.56 -11.02
N VAL A 407 -13.34 7.82 -10.16
CA VAL A 407 -12.06 7.18 -10.47
C VAL A 407 -12.31 5.69 -10.62
N GLU A 408 -12.01 5.12 -11.78
CA GLU A 408 -12.31 3.73 -12.13
C GLU A 408 -11.11 3.05 -12.77
N ASN A 409 -10.97 1.73 -12.55
CA ASN A 409 -10.03 0.86 -13.24
C ASN A 409 -8.56 1.33 -13.26
N THR A 410 -8.15 2.12 -12.27
CA THR A 410 -6.88 2.84 -12.28
C THR A 410 -5.84 2.14 -11.42
N VAL A 411 -4.59 2.16 -11.86
CA VAL A 411 -3.43 1.67 -11.09
C VAL A 411 -2.60 2.86 -10.62
N ILE A 412 -2.33 2.93 -9.32
CA ILE A 412 -1.46 3.95 -8.72
C ILE A 412 -0.37 3.24 -7.93
N ALA A 413 0.89 3.48 -8.29
CA ALA A 413 2.03 2.84 -7.64
C ALA A 413 3.09 3.87 -7.23
N ASP A 414 3.88 3.53 -6.21
CA ASP A 414 5.13 4.20 -5.79
C ASP A 414 4.98 5.72 -5.64
N GLN A 415 3.99 6.11 -4.81
CA GLN A 415 3.74 7.49 -4.44
C GLN A 415 4.51 7.85 -3.17
N ILE A 416 5.02 9.07 -3.10
CA ILE A 416 5.76 9.54 -1.92
C ILE A 416 4.84 9.88 -0.73
N ALA A 417 3.56 10.13 -1.00
CA ALA A 417 2.49 10.35 -0.03
C ALA A 417 1.28 9.48 -0.41
N ASP A 418 0.07 10.05 -0.36
CA ASP A 418 -1.18 9.34 -0.58
C ASP A 418 -1.32 8.75 -2.00
N GLY A 419 -2.12 7.69 -2.14
CA GLY A 419 -2.57 7.24 -3.46
C GLY A 419 -3.64 8.18 -4.02
N ILE A 420 -4.76 8.32 -3.32
CA ILE A 420 -5.85 9.24 -3.65
C ILE A 420 -6.32 9.95 -2.38
N ASN A 421 -6.50 11.27 -2.44
CA ASN A 421 -7.13 12.04 -1.37
C ASN A 421 -8.28 12.91 -1.91
N PHE A 422 -9.47 12.66 -1.39
CA PHE A 422 -10.62 13.56 -1.52
C PHE A 422 -10.56 14.58 -0.40
N HIS A 423 -10.21 15.83 -0.74
CA HIS A 423 -9.91 16.87 0.23
C HIS A 423 -10.86 18.05 0.10
N GLN A 424 -11.51 18.41 1.20
CA GLN A 424 -12.42 19.57 1.34
C GLN A 424 -13.66 19.56 0.43
N GLY A 425 -14.73 18.92 0.89
CA GLY A 425 -16.05 19.09 0.28
C GLY A 425 -16.19 18.37 -1.05
N VAL A 426 -15.52 17.23 -1.22
CA VAL A 426 -15.77 16.32 -2.33
C VAL A 426 -17.05 15.53 -2.02
N THR A 427 -18.00 15.54 -2.94
CA THR A 427 -19.32 14.92 -2.68
C THR A 427 -19.83 14.06 -3.83
N ASN A 428 -20.61 13.02 -3.49
CA ASN A 428 -21.20 12.09 -4.46
C ASN A 428 -20.16 11.48 -5.42
N SER A 429 -18.94 11.30 -4.95
CA SER A 429 -17.80 10.82 -5.73
C SER A 429 -17.42 9.40 -5.36
N ARG A 430 -16.72 8.71 -6.25
CA ARG A 430 -16.32 7.32 -6.04
C ARG A 430 -14.92 7.00 -6.54
N VAL A 431 -14.28 6.05 -5.86
CA VAL A 431 -13.10 5.34 -6.35
C VAL A 431 -13.44 3.87 -6.40
N VAL A 432 -13.42 3.28 -7.59
CA VAL A 432 -13.89 1.91 -7.82
C VAL A 432 -12.88 1.10 -8.62
N ASN A 433 -12.78 -0.19 -8.30
CA ASN A 433 -12.04 -1.18 -9.09
C ASN A 433 -10.58 -0.79 -9.37
N SER A 434 -9.91 -0.13 -8.41
CA SER A 434 -8.56 0.42 -8.59
C SER A 434 -7.52 -0.30 -7.71
N LEU A 435 -6.28 -0.37 -8.21
CA LEU A 435 -5.13 -0.92 -7.49
C LEU A 435 -4.22 0.20 -7.03
N ILE A 436 -3.96 0.28 -5.73
CA ILE A 436 -3.07 1.25 -5.11
C ILE A 436 -1.96 0.48 -4.40
N ARG A 437 -0.70 0.76 -4.72
CA ARG A 437 0.43 0.00 -4.18
C ARG A 437 1.58 0.90 -3.77
N ASN A 438 2.22 0.57 -2.64
CA ASN A 438 3.47 1.18 -2.21
C ASN A 438 3.37 2.72 -2.06
N THR A 439 2.35 3.21 -1.36
CA THR A 439 2.18 4.64 -1.07
C THR A 439 3.01 5.04 0.17
N GLY A 440 3.50 6.27 0.20
CA GLY A 440 4.25 6.85 1.31
C GLY A 440 3.38 7.53 2.38
N ASP A 441 2.06 7.39 2.27
CA ASP A 441 1.02 7.75 3.24
C ASP A 441 -0.26 6.93 2.92
N ASP A 442 -1.43 7.42 3.33
CA ASP A 442 -2.73 6.78 3.14
C ASP A 442 -2.96 6.31 1.68
N GLY A 443 -3.31 5.03 1.48
CA GLY A 443 -3.61 4.51 0.15
C GLY A 443 -4.80 5.23 -0.50
N LEU A 444 -5.92 5.29 0.23
CA LEU A 444 -7.11 6.06 -0.13
C LEU A 444 -7.58 6.89 1.06
N ALA A 445 -7.80 8.18 0.87
CA ALA A 445 -8.19 9.09 1.93
C ALA A 445 -9.40 9.96 1.56
N MET A 446 -10.25 10.23 2.56
CA MET A 446 -11.19 11.36 2.55
C MET A 446 -10.84 12.27 3.71
N TRP A 447 -10.58 13.55 3.45
CA TRP A 447 -10.15 14.51 4.44
C TRP A 447 -10.98 15.80 4.40
N SER A 448 -11.95 15.86 5.32
CA SER A 448 -12.86 16.99 5.45
C SER A 448 -12.23 18.14 6.24
N GLN A 449 -11.08 18.64 5.78
CA GLN A 449 -10.23 19.58 6.50
C GLN A 449 -10.85 20.99 6.63
N ALA A 450 -10.67 21.62 7.79
CA ALA A 450 -10.76 23.07 7.96
C ALA A 450 -9.46 23.76 7.51
N VAL A 451 -9.53 24.68 6.54
CA VAL A 451 -8.36 25.37 5.97
C VAL A 451 -8.47 26.89 6.02
N GLY A 452 -7.33 27.55 6.25
CA GLY A 452 -7.24 29.01 6.18
C GLY A 452 -8.10 29.75 7.22
N GLY A 453 -8.43 29.11 8.35
CA GLY A 453 -9.33 29.65 9.37
C GLY A 453 -10.81 29.59 9.00
N GLN A 454 -11.16 28.97 7.87
CA GLN A 454 -12.55 28.66 7.52
C GLN A 454 -12.97 27.33 8.16
N PRO A 455 -14.27 27.15 8.48
CA PRO A 455 -14.79 25.85 8.87
C PRO A 455 -14.52 24.80 7.79
N GLY A 456 -14.28 23.55 8.20
CA GLY A 456 -14.15 22.45 7.25
C GLY A 456 -15.43 22.20 6.47
N ILE A 457 -15.28 21.78 5.22
CA ILE A 457 -16.38 21.37 4.35
C ILE A 457 -16.40 19.84 4.34
N GLU A 458 -17.55 19.25 4.68
CA GLU A 458 -17.71 17.80 4.74
C GLU A 458 -17.55 17.17 3.36
N ASP A 459 -16.66 16.19 3.26
CA ASP A 459 -16.74 15.18 2.22
C ASP A 459 -17.95 14.30 2.51
N ALA A 460 -18.83 14.13 1.53
CA ALA A 460 -20.13 13.52 1.80
C ALA A 460 -20.68 12.65 0.68
N THR A 461 -21.29 11.53 1.08
CA THR A 461 -21.90 10.56 0.17
C THR A 461 -20.89 9.98 -0.83
N ASN A 462 -19.62 9.86 -0.42
CA ASN A 462 -18.57 9.29 -1.24
C ASN A 462 -18.43 7.78 -0.99
N VAL A 463 -17.91 7.07 -1.99
CA VAL A 463 -17.77 5.61 -1.96
C VAL A 463 -16.38 5.17 -2.41
N PHE A 464 -15.68 4.40 -1.59
CA PHE A 464 -14.51 3.62 -2.01
C PHE A 464 -14.89 2.14 -2.09
N ASP A 465 -14.97 1.58 -3.30
CA ASP A 465 -15.55 0.26 -3.54
C ASP A 465 -14.71 -0.66 -4.44
N HIS A 466 -14.57 -1.94 -4.09
CA HIS A 466 -13.81 -2.93 -4.88
C HIS A 466 -12.37 -2.51 -5.22
N ASN A 467 -11.67 -1.80 -4.34
CA ASN A 467 -10.26 -1.44 -4.54
C ASN A 467 -9.33 -2.44 -3.87
N THR A 468 -8.11 -2.59 -4.41
CA THR A 468 -7.02 -3.32 -3.76
C THR A 468 -5.94 -2.31 -3.35
N VAL A 469 -5.69 -2.18 -2.05
CA VAL A 469 -4.63 -1.34 -1.49
C VAL A 469 -3.55 -2.22 -0.86
N GLN A 470 -2.31 -2.10 -1.30
CA GLN A 470 -1.20 -2.96 -0.89
C GLN A 470 0.01 -2.13 -0.46
N ASN A 471 0.61 -2.51 0.67
CA ASN A 471 1.90 -2.01 1.13
C ASN A 471 2.00 -0.48 1.30
N PRO A 472 1.01 0.24 1.90
CA PRO A 472 1.26 1.61 2.33
C PRO A 472 2.38 1.59 3.37
N VAL A 473 3.48 2.29 3.05
CA VAL A 473 4.72 2.31 3.85
C VAL A 473 4.53 3.10 5.13
N LEU A 474 3.63 4.09 5.10
CA LEU A 474 3.22 4.91 6.23
C LEU A 474 1.69 4.99 6.26
N ALA A 475 1.15 5.22 7.46
CA ALA A 475 -0.26 5.49 7.67
C ALA A 475 -1.14 4.30 7.24
N ASN A 476 -2.31 4.56 6.65
CA ASN A 476 -3.37 3.59 6.54
C ASN A 476 -3.53 3.06 5.10
N GLY A 477 -4.24 1.95 4.95
CA GLY A 477 -4.71 1.57 3.61
C GLY A 477 -5.85 2.45 3.15
N ILE A 478 -6.92 2.55 3.95
CA ILE A 478 -8.06 3.44 3.68
C ILE A 478 -8.38 4.26 4.94
N ALA A 479 -8.36 5.58 4.82
CA ALA A 479 -8.58 6.51 5.92
C ALA A 479 -9.73 7.49 5.65
N ILE A 480 -10.61 7.65 6.63
CA ILE A 480 -11.67 8.66 6.60
C ILE A 480 -11.46 9.62 7.78
N TYR A 481 -11.29 10.91 7.48
CA TYR A 481 -11.15 11.97 8.46
C TYR A 481 -12.36 12.90 8.41
N GLY A 482 -13.33 12.64 9.26
CA GLY A 482 -14.59 13.39 9.30
C GLY A 482 -15.54 13.10 8.14
N GLY A 483 -16.45 14.03 7.88
CA GLY A 483 -17.41 13.95 6.77
C GLY A 483 -18.73 13.25 7.11
N ARG A 484 -19.56 13.02 6.09
CA ARG A 484 -20.96 12.59 6.27
C ARG A 484 -21.41 11.54 5.24
N ASN A 485 -22.01 10.45 5.71
CA ASN A 485 -22.62 9.41 4.85
C ASN A 485 -21.65 8.78 3.83
N ASN A 486 -20.38 8.61 4.20
CA ASN A 486 -19.39 7.97 3.36
C ASN A 486 -19.40 6.44 3.54
N ALA A 487 -18.97 5.71 2.52
CA ALA A 487 -18.91 4.26 2.53
C ALA A 487 -17.58 3.71 1.97
N VAL A 488 -17.10 2.64 2.59
CA VAL A 488 -15.91 1.87 2.20
C VAL A 488 -16.34 0.41 2.08
N SER A 489 -16.41 -0.13 0.86
CA SER A 489 -16.99 -1.45 0.62
C SER A 489 -16.20 -2.38 -0.28
N ASN A 490 -16.25 -3.68 -0.01
CA ASN A 490 -15.68 -4.73 -0.87
C ASN A 490 -14.19 -4.53 -1.21
N ASN A 491 -13.42 -3.80 -0.40
CA ASN A 491 -12.01 -3.55 -0.68
C ASN A 491 -11.12 -4.69 -0.13
N ILE A 492 -9.93 -4.84 -0.69
CA ILE A 492 -8.83 -5.61 -0.10
C ILE A 492 -7.77 -4.62 0.35
N VAL A 493 -7.36 -4.68 1.62
CA VAL A 493 -6.30 -3.83 2.16
C VAL A 493 -5.26 -4.71 2.82
N ALA A 494 -4.03 -4.65 2.32
CA ALA A 494 -2.98 -5.54 2.80
C ALA A 494 -1.69 -4.81 3.10
N ASP A 495 -1.01 -5.36 4.08
CA ASP A 495 0.38 -5.06 4.38
C ASP A 495 0.74 -3.59 4.76
N PRO A 496 -0.09 -2.83 5.51
CA PRO A 496 0.35 -1.53 6.03
C PRO A 496 1.56 -1.69 6.96
N VAL A 497 2.57 -0.83 6.82
CA VAL A 497 3.90 -1.08 7.41
C VAL A 497 4.07 -0.41 8.77
N ARG A 498 3.80 0.90 8.89
CA ARG A 498 4.01 1.64 10.14
C ARG A 498 3.03 2.78 10.33
N GLU A 499 2.72 3.09 11.59
CA GLU A 499 1.94 4.26 12.03
C GLU A 499 0.54 4.37 11.37
N GLY A 500 -0.03 3.25 10.95
CA GLY A 500 -1.44 3.17 10.58
C GLY A 500 -1.98 1.74 10.40
N SER A 501 -3.22 1.67 9.97
CA SER A 501 -4.07 0.46 9.99
C SER A 501 -4.52 0.06 8.59
N GLY A 502 -5.24 -1.05 8.47
CA GLY A 502 -5.89 -1.37 7.19
C GLY A 502 -6.98 -0.34 6.90
N LEU A 503 -7.91 -0.20 7.85
CA LEU A 503 -9.02 0.75 7.80
C LEU A 503 -8.91 1.76 8.94
N HIS A 504 -9.25 3.02 8.68
CA HIS A 504 -9.19 4.09 9.67
C HIS A 504 -10.39 5.02 9.62
N ALA A 505 -10.89 5.39 10.80
CA ALA A 505 -11.77 6.53 10.98
C ALA A 505 -11.22 7.41 12.11
N GLY A 506 -10.88 8.67 11.80
CA GLY A 506 -10.21 9.56 12.73
C GLY A 506 -10.87 10.93 12.82
N SER A 507 -11.08 11.43 14.03
CA SER A 507 -11.34 12.86 14.26
C SER A 507 -10.02 13.54 14.59
N ARG A 508 -9.28 13.94 13.54
CA ARG A 508 -7.94 14.54 13.63
C ARG A 508 -7.67 15.41 12.39
N PHE A 509 -6.56 16.15 12.42
CA PHE A 509 -6.07 16.94 11.30
C PHE A 509 -7.02 18.06 10.87
N GLY A 510 -7.72 18.67 11.82
CA GLY A 510 -8.69 19.73 11.57
C GLY A 510 -9.92 19.25 10.80
N SER A 511 -10.24 17.95 10.81
CA SER A 511 -11.39 17.42 10.10
C SER A 511 -12.71 17.93 10.71
N THR A 512 -13.77 18.00 9.90
CA THR A 512 -15.13 18.11 10.43
C THR A 512 -15.45 16.90 11.33
N PRO A 513 -16.35 17.03 12.32
CA PRO A 513 -16.89 15.87 13.01
C PRO A 513 -17.61 14.94 12.04
N PHE A 514 -17.58 13.63 12.31
CA PHE A 514 -18.45 12.71 11.60
C PHE A 514 -19.92 13.03 11.87
N SER A 515 -20.73 13.00 10.82
CA SER A 515 -22.19 13.17 10.93
C SER A 515 -22.92 12.15 10.05
N GLY A 516 -24.20 11.88 10.36
CA GLY A 516 -24.94 10.80 9.69
C GLY A 516 -24.33 9.42 9.97
N SER A 517 -23.93 8.72 8.90
CA SER A 517 -23.33 7.37 9.00
C SER A 517 -21.96 7.28 8.32
N LEU A 518 -21.12 6.37 8.79
CA LEU A 518 -19.92 5.89 8.12
C LEU A 518 -19.98 4.36 8.06
N ARG A 519 -19.91 3.79 6.87
CA ARG A 519 -20.03 2.34 6.66
C ARG A 519 -18.75 1.72 6.15
N PHE A 520 -18.29 0.68 6.83
CA PHE A 520 -17.31 -0.28 6.33
C PHE A 520 -18.04 -1.60 6.07
N THR A 521 -18.10 -2.04 4.81
CA THR A 521 -18.91 -3.20 4.42
C THR A 521 -18.14 -4.19 3.55
N ASN A 522 -18.06 -5.45 3.97
CA ASN A 522 -17.43 -6.53 3.21
C ASN A 522 -15.97 -6.28 2.80
N ASN A 523 -15.20 -5.51 3.57
CA ASN A 523 -13.77 -5.33 3.31
C ASN A 523 -12.96 -6.52 3.83
N THR A 524 -11.86 -6.86 3.17
CA THR A 524 -10.85 -7.77 3.74
C THR A 524 -9.59 -6.98 4.08
N THR A 525 -9.13 -7.07 5.32
CA THR A 525 -7.77 -6.65 5.68
C THR A 525 -6.87 -7.86 5.87
N VAL A 526 -5.60 -7.74 5.48
CA VAL A 526 -4.62 -8.82 5.56
C VAL A 526 -3.31 -8.29 6.15
N ARG A 527 -2.83 -8.94 7.22
CA ARG A 527 -1.56 -8.56 7.89
C ARG A 527 -1.49 -7.08 8.26
N ALA A 528 -2.64 -6.57 8.71
CA ALA A 528 -2.83 -5.19 9.15
C ALA A 528 -2.57 -5.03 10.66
N GLY A 529 -2.72 -3.79 11.14
CA GLY A 529 -2.45 -3.41 12.53
C GLY A 529 -0.97 -3.31 12.80
N SER A 530 -0.32 -2.24 12.32
CA SER A 530 1.12 -2.01 12.53
C SER A 530 1.45 -1.65 13.99
N PHE A 531 2.75 -1.56 14.31
CA PHE A 531 3.20 -1.01 15.59
C PHE A 531 3.25 0.52 15.54
N GLU A 532 2.60 1.19 16.49
CA GLU A 532 2.65 2.65 16.62
C GLU A 532 3.84 3.04 17.52
N LEU A 533 4.77 3.79 16.95
CA LEU A 533 6.08 4.05 17.56
C LEU A 533 6.04 5.01 18.74
N ASN A 534 5.06 5.92 18.79
CA ASN A 534 4.98 6.96 19.82
C ASN A 534 4.37 6.41 21.12
N TRP A 535 3.23 5.74 21.01
CA TRP A 535 2.48 5.08 22.07
C TRP A 535 3.10 3.74 22.47
N LYS A 536 3.87 3.12 21.56
CA LYS A 536 4.49 1.79 21.72
C LYS A 536 3.42 0.73 21.98
N ILE A 537 2.37 0.75 21.17
CA ILE A 537 1.27 -0.23 21.19
C ILE A 537 0.98 -0.71 19.77
N GLY A 538 0.30 -1.85 19.67
CA GLY A 538 -0.22 -2.33 18.40
C GLY A 538 -1.47 -1.60 17.96
N LEU A 539 -1.57 -1.29 16.67
CA LEU A 539 -2.80 -0.81 16.04
C LEU A 539 -3.76 -1.96 15.73
N GLY A 540 -4.92 -1.62 15.13
CA GLY A 540 -5.93 -2.56 14.70
C GLY A 540 -5.89 -2.83 13.20
N ALA A 541 -6.54 -3.90 12.75
CA ALA A 541 -6.94 -4.02 11.35
C ALA A 541 -7.84 -2.86 10.95
N ILE A 542 -8.75 -2.48 11.86
CA ILE A 542 -9.48 -1.22 11.86
C ILE A 542 -9.12 -0.38 13.11
N TRP A 543 -8.93 0.92 12.90
CA TRP A 543 -8.56 1.87 13.94
C TRP A 543 -9.52 3.07 13.98
N LEU A 544 -10.25 3.20 15.10
CA LEU A 544 -11.11 4.35 15.39
C LEU A 544 -10.39 5.27 16.38
N TYR A 545 -10.23 6.54 16.01
CA TYR A 545 -9.37 7.47 16.75
C TYR A 545 -10.03 8.82 17.05
N ALA A 546 -10.11 9.15 18.34
CA ALA A 546 -10.54 10.45 18.83
C ALA A 546 -9.34 11.28 19.31
N LEU A 547 -8.98 12.33 18.57
CA LEU A 547 -7.92 13.28 18.96
C LEU A 547 -8.46 14.70 19.11
N GLU A 548 -9.28 15.14 18.17
CA GLU A 548 -9.79 16.53 18.11
C GLU A 548 -11.31 16.61 18.33
N GLY A 549 -11.96 15.47 18.51
CA GLY A 549 -13.41 15.38 18.71
C GLY A 549 -13.86 13.96 19.08
N SER A 550 -15.06 13.87 19.64
CA SER A 550 -15.70 12.57 19.89
C SER A 550 -16.24 11.96 18.59
N LEU A 551 -16.19 10.64 18.48
CA LEU A 551 -16.89 9.90 17.43
C LEU A 551 -18.25 9.47 17.98
N THR A 552 -19.31 10.14 17.54
CA THR A 552 -20.70 9.87 17.97
C THR A 552 -21.67 9.63 16.83
N ALA A 553 -21.19 9.68 15.58
CA ALA A 553 -21.97 9.30 14.40
C ALA A 553 -22.24 7.80 14.39
N ASP A 554 -23.10 7.35 13.48
CA ASP A 554 -23.39 5.94 13.26
C ASP A 554 -22.27 5.26 12.48
N ILE A 555 -21.38 4.56 13.17
CA ILE A 555 -20.26 3.83 12.55
C ILE A 555 -20.62 2.34 12.50
N GLU A 556 -20.84 1.84 11.29
CA GLU A 556 -21.21 0.45 11.03
C GLU A 556 -20.05 -0.28 10.35
N VAL A 557 -19.65 -1.42 10.88
CA VAL A 557 -18.65 -2.34 10.30
C VAL A 557 -19.32 -3.69 10.12
N THR A 558 -19.60 -4.09 8.88
CA THR A 558 -20.46 -5.25 8.58
C THR A 558 -19.83 -6.16 7.54
N GLY A 559 -19.72 -7.46 7.83
CA GLY A 559 -19.24 -8.44 6.84
C GLY A 559 -17.73 -8.43 6.59
N ASP A 560 -16.96 -7.59 7.30
CA ASP A 560 -15.52 -7.48 7.09
C ASP A 560 -14.76 -8.74 7.57
N ASN A 561 -13.66 -9.05 6.88
CA ASN A 561 -12.74 -10.12 7.25
C ASN A 561 -11.41 -9.50 7.67
N PHE A 562 -10.93 -9.80 8.88
CA PHE A 562 -9.64 -9.35 9.39
C PHE A 562 -8.70 -10.56 9.50
N LEU A 563 -7.74 -10.65 8.59
CA LEU A 563 -6.93 -11.85 8.38
C LEU A 563 -5.47 -11.59 8.83
N GLN A 564 -4.94 -12.49 9.66
CA GLN A 564 -3.53 -12.53 10.05
C GLN A 564 -3.00 -11.20 10.63
N ASN A 565 -3.78 -10.53 11.48
CA ASN A 565 -3.40 -9.20 12.01
C ASN A 565 -2.18 -9.29 12.94
N THR A 566 -1.23 -8.36 12.77
CA THR A 566 0.02 -8.35 13.56
C THR A 566 -0.26 -8.12 15.03
N TYR A 567 -1.17 -7.18 15.36
CA TYR A 567 -1.57 -6.90 16.73
C TYR A 567 -3.07 -7.12 16.95
N ASN A 568 -3.88 -6.06 16.98
CA ASN A 568 -5.30 -6.15 17.28
C ASN A 568 -6.12 -6.28 15.98
N ALA A 569 -7.31 -6.86 16.08
CA ALA A 569 -8.27 -6.78 14.99
C ALA A 569 -8.94 -5.40 14.98
N ILE A 570 -9.38 -4.92 16.15
CA ILE A 570 -10.06 -3.64 16.33
C ILE A 570 -9.32 -2.83 17.40
N LEU A 571 -8.91 -1.61 17.07
CA LEU A 571 -8.42 -0.61 18.03
C LEU A 571 -9.41 0.57 18.09
N ILE A 572 -9.89 0.85 19.29
CA ILE A 572 -10.67 2.06 19.60
C ILE A 572 -9.90 2.84 20.65
N VAL A 573 -9.49 4.08 20.34
CA VAL A 573 -8.60 4.85 21.21
C VAL A 573 -8.94 6.34 21.18
N SER A 574 -8.93 6.97 22.35
CA SER A 574 -8.79 8.43 22.47
C SER A 574 -7.33 8.74 22.80
N ASP A 575 -6.77 9.77 22.19
CA ASP A 575 -5.39 10.16 22.52
C ASP A 575 -5.26 10.51 24.00
N PHE A 576 -4.15 10.14 24.63
CA PHE A 576 -4.02 10.17 26.09
C PHE A 576 -4.24 11.58 26.70
N PRO A 577 -3.63 12.67 26.16
CA PRO A 577 -3.92 14.05 26.54
C PRO A 577 -5.38 14.49 26.54
N VAL A 578 -6.24 13.85 25.73
CA VAL A 578 -7.66 14.24 25.54
C VAL A 578 -8.63 13.12 25.92
N LYS A 579 -8.14 12.04 26.55
CA LYS A 579 -8.91 10.84 26.90
C LYS A 579 -10.15 11.10 27.77
N ASP A 580 -10.16 12.24 28.47
CA ASP A 580 -11.24 12.68 29.37
C ASP A 580 -12.16 13.72 28.70
N LEU A 581 -11.78 14.23 27.53
CA LEU A 581 -12.57 15.18 26.74
C LEU A 581 -13.40 14.48 25.66
N TYR A 582 -12.85 13.42 25.06
CA TYR A 582 -13.46 12.77 23.91
C TYR A 582 -13.71 11.28 24.14
N SER A 583 -14.82 10.82 23.57
CA SER A 583 -15.30 9.44 23.66
C SER A 583 -15.61 8.89 22.26
N ILE A 584 -15.68 7.56 22.16
CA ILE A 584 -16.06 6.85 20.93
C ILE A 584 -17.27 5.99 21.25
N SER A 585 -18.40 6.27 20.61
CA SER A 585 -19.70 5.65 20.89
C SER A 585 -20.51 5.47 19.60
N ASN A 586 -21.58 4.67 19.68
CA ASN A 586 -22.46 4.38 18.54
C ASN A 586 -21.72 3.64 17.40
N VAL A 587 -20.92 2.65 17.81
CA VAL A 587 -20.14 1.78 16.90
C VAL A 587 -20.74 0.37 16.89
N HIS A 588 -20.97 -0.16 15.70
CA HIS A 588 -21.66 -1.43 15.49
C HIS A 588 -20.82 -2.37 14.64
N PHE A 589 -20.46 -3.53 15.20
CA PHE A 589 -19.75 -4.60 14.50
C PHE A 589 -20.70 -5.78 14.27
N GLN A 590 -20.87 -6.18 13.01
CA GLN A 590 -21.77 -7.26 12.64
C GLN A 590 -21.15 -8.18 11.59
N ASP A 591 -21.37 -9.49 11.71
CA ASP A 591 -21.01 -10.50 10.70
C ASP A 591 -19.51 -10.47 10.33
N ILE A 592 -18.64 -10.24 11.32
CA ILE A 592 -17.19 -10.11 11.15
C ILE A 592 -16.49 -11.45 11.32
N HIS A 593 -15.50 -11.72 10.47
CA HIS A 593 -14.58 -12.83 10.64
C HIS A 593 -13.19 -12.35 11.02
N VAL A 594 -12.66 -12.81 12.15
CA VAL A 594 -11.27 -12.58 12.56
C VAL A 594 -10.52 -13.91 12.49
N ASP A 595 -9.65 -14.08 11.50
CA ASP A 595 -8.77 -15.25 11.39
C ASP A 595 -7.34 -14.86 11.72
N GLY A 596 -7.01 -14.92 13.01
CA GLY A 596 -5.70 -14.55 13.50
C GLY A 596 -5.58 -13.08 13.87
N THR A 597 -5.25 -12.84 15.13
CA THR A 597 -4.84 -11.53 15.63
C THR A 597 -3.79 -11.73 16.71
N GLY A 598 -2.65 -11.05 16.58
CA GLY A 598 -1.51 -11.27 17.45
C GLY A 598 -1.76 -10.95 18.93
N THR A 599 -2.71 -10.06 19.21
CA THR A 599 -3.15 -9.70 20.56
C THR A 599 -4.65 -9.94 20.72
N SER A 600 -5.48 -8.91 20.67
CA SER A 600 -6.89 -8.95 21.05
C SER A 600 -7.81 -8.74 19.84
N VAL A 601 -9.03 -9.27 19.92
CA VAL A 601 -10.07 -8.92 18.95
C VAL A 601 -10.42 -7.45 19.12
N LEU A 602 -10.67 -7.01 20.35
CA LEU A 602 -10.92 -5.61 20.68
C LEU A 602 -9.87 -5.08 21.66
N SER A 603 -9.20 -3.99 21.31
CA SER A 603 -8.47 -3.14 22.25
C SER A 603 -9.23 -1.82 22.41
N ALA A 604 -9.87 -1.62 23.56
CA ALA A 604 -10.64 -0.41 23.87
C ALA A 604 -9.89 0.47 24.88
N ARG A 605 -9.47 1.65 24.42
CA ARG A 605 -8.68 2.68 25.14
C ARG A 605 -9.36 4.05 25.04
N SER A 606 -10.67 4.06 25.22
CA SER A 606 -11.54 5.24 25.16
C SER A 606 -12.74 4.99 26.07
N ALA A 607 -13.43 6.03 26.54
CA ALA A 607 -14.78 5.90 27.07
C ALA A 607 -15.79 5.75 25.92
N GLY A 608 -16.95 5.14 26.20
CA GLY A 608 -18.05 5.04 25.25
C GLY A 608 -18.59 3.63 25.10
N ASN A 609 -18.95 3.21 23.88
CA ASN A 609 -19.56 1.89 23.67
C ASN A 609 -19.46 1.35 22.26
N ALA A 610 -19.54 0.02 22.15
CA ALA A 610 -19.74 -0.69 20.90
C ALA A 610 -20.66 -1.93 21.09
N THR A 611 -21.31 -2.33 20.00
CA THR A 611 -22.11 -3.56 19.94
C THR A 611 -21.47 -4.58 19.00
N PHE A 612 -21.59 -5.87 19.33
CA PHE A 612 -21.05 -6.96 18.53
C PHE A 612 -22.13 -8.01 18.26
N GLN A 613 -22.31 -8.37 16.99
CA GLN A 613 -23.24 -9.40 16.55
C GLN A 613 -22.57 -10.32 15.55
N ASN A 614 -22.72 -11.64 15.70
CA ASN A 614 -22.19 -12.64 14.75
C ASN A 614 -20.69 -12.48 14.43
N VAL A 615 -19.87 -12.01 15.38
CA VAL A 615 -18.43 -11.91 15.19
C VAL A 615 -17.77 -13.24 15.56
N VAL A 616 -17.16 -13.89 14.58
CA VAL A 616 -16.45 -15.15 14.76
C VAL A 616 -14.95 -14.91 14.72
N ALA A 617 -14.25 -15.24 15.81
CA ALA A 617 -12.81 -15.05 15.90
C ALA A 617 -12.09 -16.37 16.19
N ARG A 618 -11.02 -16.68 15.47
CA ARG A 618 -10.12 -17.80 15.79
C ARG A 618 -8.67 -17.32 15.82
N HIS A 619 -7.82 -18.09 16.50
CA HIS A 619 -6.39 -17.80 16.63
C HIS A 619 -6.10 -16.44 17.30
N VAL A 620 -6.83 -16.12 18.38
CA VAL A 620 -6.61 -14.89 19.17
C VAL A 620 -5.41 -15.06 20.11
N GLY A 621 -4.42 -14.17 20.01
CA GLY A 621 -3.14 -14.29 20.71
C GLY A 621 -3.16 -13.93 22.19
N ALA A 622 -4.07 -13.06 22.61
CA ALA A 622 -4.21 -12.57 23.99
C ALA A 622 -5.68 -12.64 24.47
N VAL A 623 -6.01 -11.90 25.53
CA VAL A 623 -7.40 -11.74 25.98
C VAL A 623 -8.28 -11.22 24.84
N GLY A 624 -9.48 -11.76 24.69
CA GLY A 624 -10.37 -11.42 23.58
C GLY A 624 -10.71 -9.92 23.54
N ILE A 625 -11.11 -9.36 24.68
CA ILE A 625 -11.24 -7.92 24.89
C ILE A 625 -10.14 -7.43 25.84
N ASN A 626 -9.32 -6.51 25.36
CA ASN A 626 -8.42 -5.68 26.15
C ASN A 626 -9.08 -4.32 26.44
N ASN A 627 -9.80 -4.20 27.56
CA ASN A 627 -10.60 -3.03 27.91
C ASN A 627 -9.90 -2.18 28.99
N CYS A 628 -9.35 -1.06 28.56
CA CYS A 628 -8.72 -0.05 29.41
C CYS A 628 -9.61 1.16 29.69
N GLY A 629 -10.71 1.33 28.95
CA GLY A 629 -11.56 2.52 29.05
C GLY A 629 -10.78 3.82 28.87
N SER A 630 -11.14 4.86 29.61
CA SER A 630 -10.38 6.12 29.70
C SER A 630 -9.35 6.11 30.84
N PHE A 631 -8.94 4.91 31.27
CA PHE A 631 -7.88 4.68 32.27
C PHE A 631 -8.17 5.20 33.68
N HIS A 632 -9.43 5.40 34.10
CA HIS A 632 -9.72 5.71 35.52
C HIS A 632 -9.85 4.46 36.39
N PHE A 633 -10.07 3.29 35.78
CA PHE A 633 -10.16 1.99 36.47
C PHE A 633 -11.10 2.02 37.67
N THR A 634 -12.31 2.55 37.46
CA THR A 634 -13.29 2.75 38.53
C THR A 634 -13.82 1.41 39.07
N SER A 635 -14.40 1.43 40.27
CA SER A 635 -15.11 0.26 40.82
C SER A 635 -16.36 -0.12 40.02
N ALA A 636 -16.86 0.75 39.13
CA ALA A 636 -17.97 0.47 38.23
C ALA A 636 -17.53 -0.28 36.95
N GLY A 637 -16.23 -0.57 36.81
CA GLY A 637 -15.64 -1.16 35.61
C GLY A 637 -15.05 -0.10 34.68
N SER A 638 -14.73 -0.54 33.47
CA SER A 638 -14.27 0.31 32.36
C SER A 638 -15.36 1.29 31.94
N GLU A 639 -14.95 2.46 31.50
CA GLU A 639 -15.80 3.49 30.88
C GLU A 639 -16.20 3.12 29.44
N PHE A 640 -15.64 2.04 28.88
CA PHE A 640 -16.06 1.48 27.60
C PHE A 640 -16.98 0.28 27.80
N LYS A 641 -18.23 0.40 27.34
CA LYS A 641 -19.24 -0.65 27.40
C LYS A 641 -19.27 -1.46 26.11
N VAL A 642 -19.13 -2.78 26.25
CA VAL A 642 -19.32 -3.77 25.19
C VAL A 642 -20.69 -4.44 25.36
N THR A 643 -21.47 -4.49 24.29
CA THR A 643 -22.78 -5.15 24.27
C THR A 643 -22.76 -6.32 23.29
N ASP A 644 -23.00 -7.52 23.82
CA ASP A 644 -23.19 -8.75 23.04
C ASP A 644 -24.64 -8.82 22.53
N LEU A 645 -24.83 -8.82 21.21
CA LEU A 645 -26.12 -8.97 20.53
C LEU A 645 -26.38 -10.41 20.06
N GLY A 646 -25.49 -11.35 20.37
CA GLY A 646 -25.59 -12.77 20.03
C GLY A 646 -24.78 -13.18 18.80
N GLY A 647 -24.53 -14.49 18.67
CA GLY A 647 -23.80 -15.08 17.55
C GLY A 647 -22.27 -14.94 17.60
N ASN A 648 -21.74 -14.28 18.62
CA ASN A 648 -20.31 -14.10 18.83
C ASN A 648 -19.66 -15.41 19.30
N THR A 649 -18.73 -15.97 18.51
CA THR A 649 -18.14 -17.29 18.78
C THR A 649 -16.65 -17.36 18.46
N GLY A 650 -16.02 -18.47 18.87
CA GLY A 650 -14.59 -18.70 18.71
C GLY A 650 -13.76 -18.11 19.86
N GLY A 651 -12.45 -18.02 19.69
CA GLY A 651 -11.52 -17.64 20.77
C GLY A 651 -10.06 -17.92 20.45
N GLY A 652 -9.26 -17.96 21.51
CA GLY A 652 -7.82 -18.19 21.40
C GLY A 652 -7.17 -18.56 22.72
N THR A 653 -6.00 -17.99 22.99
CA THR A 653 -5.12 -18.39 24.10
C THR A 653 -5.78 -18.32 25.48
N THR A 654 -6.77 -17.45 25.68
CA THR A 654 -7.47 -17.25 26.96
C THR A 654 -8.91 -17.78 26.98
N GLY A 655 -9.32 -18.57 25.97
CA GLY A 655 -10.69 -19.06 25.84
C GLY A 655 -11.53 -18.25 24.84
N PRO A 656 -12.87 -18.19 25.00
CA PRO A 656 -13.74 -17.44 24.10
C PRO A 656 -13.33 -15.98 23.99
N TRP A 657 -13.40 -15.39 22.79
CA TRP A 657 -12.99 -13.99 22.61
C TRP A 657 -13.98 -12.99 23.24
N LEU A 658 -15.25 -13.38 23.37
CA LEU A 658 -16.30 -12.60 24.03
C LEU A 658 -16.93 -13.43 25.15
N ALA A 659 -16.22 -13.55 26.27
CA ALA A 659 -16.70 -14.34 27.40
C ALA A 659 -17.63 -13.53 28.33
N PRO A 660 -18.61 -14.16 29.03
CA PRO A 660 -19.52 -13.46 29.94
C PRO A 660 -18.83 -12.65 31.06
N TRP A 661 -17.62 -13.06 31.48
CA TRP A 661 -16.86 -12.36 32.52
C TRP A 661 -16.17 -11.09 32.01
N GLU A 662 -16.03 -10.91 30.69
CA GLU A 662 -15.49 -9.69 30.06
C GLU A 662 -16.55 -8.59 29.92
N LEU A 663 -17.83 -8.97 30.10
CA LEU A 663 -18.99 -8.11 29.86
C LEU A 663 -19.61 -7.52 31.14
N PRO A 664 -20.30 -6.37 31.03
CA PRO A 664 -20.36 -5.53 29.83
C PRO A 664 -19.16 -4.57 29.75
N ASN A 665 -18.36 -4.44 30.80
CA ASN A 665 -17.30 -3.44 30.89
C ASN A 665 -16.20 -3.86 31.90
N THR A 666 -15.87 -5.15 31.96
CA THR A 666 -14.80 -5.60 32.85
C THR A 666 -13.47 -4.99 32.46
N ILE A 667 -12.69 -4.54 33.44
CA ILE A 667 -11.34 -4.02 33.21
C ILE A 667 -10.41 -5.21 32.98
N THR A 668 -9.91 -5.34 31.76
CA THR A 668 -8.95 -6.38 31.34
C THR A 668 -7.65 -5.78 30.80
N CYS A 669 -7.43 -4.49 31.09
CA CYS A 669 -6.36 -3.68 30.53
C CYS A 669 -4.98 -4.32 30.68
N ASN A 670 -4.39 -4.66 29.54
CA ASN A 670 -2.98 -4.96 29.39
C ASN A 670 -2.39 -3.95 28.41
N ASP A 671 -1.48 -3.11 28.90
CA ASP A 671 -0.94 -2.02 28.09
C ASP A 671 -0.13 -2.53 26.89
N ARG A 672 0.62 -3.63 27.05
CA ARG A 672 1.49 -4.21 26.01
C ARG A 672 1.48 -5.74 26.11
N PRO A 673 0.37 -6.40 25.75
CA PRO A 673 0.32 -7.86 25.73
C PRO A 673 1.39 -8.41 24.78
N PRO A 674 2.04 -9.54 25.11
CA PRO A 674 2.91 -10.24 24.18
C PRO A 674 2.16 -10.55 22.88
N VAL A 675 2.83 -10.33 21.75
CA VAL A 675 2.28 -10.66 20.43
C VAL A 675 2.51 -12.14 20.15
N VAL A 676 1.44 -12.86 19.81
CA VAL A 676 1.50 -14.25 19.33
C VAL A 676 1.26 -14.25 17.82
N PRO A 677 2.28 -14.47 16.97
CA PRO A 677 2.09 -14.44 15.53
C PRO A 677 0.95 -15.36 15.07
N PRO A 678 -0.07 -14.84 14.37
CA PRO A 678 -1.15 -15.67 13.87
C PRO A 678 -0.68 -16.60 12.74
N PRO A 679 -1.29 -17.78 12.57
CA PRO A 679 -1.02 -18.63 11.42
C PRO A 679 -1.52 -17.97 10.11
N PRO A 680 -1.09 -18.46 8.94
CA PRO A 680 -1.69 -18.06 7.66
C PRO A 680 -3.21 -18.30 7.66
N PRO A 681 -4.01 -17.41 7.04
CA PRO A 681 -5.46 -17.51 7.05
C PRO A 681 -5.95 -18.72 6.23
N SER A 682 -7.14 -19.21 6.55
CA SER A 682 -7.78 -20.34 5.87
C SER A 682 -9.28 -20.14 5.68
N ALA A 683 -9.93 -21.01 4.90
CA ALA A 683 -11.37 -20.93 4.68
C ALA A 683 -12.17 -21.08 5.99
N TRP A 684 -13.39 -20.53 5.99
CA TRP A 684 -14.34 -20.55 7.11
C TRP A 684 -15.36 -21.67 6.98
#